data_AF-A0A0U2JFL6-F1
#
_entry.id   AF-A0A0U2JFL6-F1
#
_cell.length_a   1.000
_cell.length_b   1.000
_cell.length_c   1.000
_cell.angle_alpha   90.00
_cell.angle_beta   90.00
_cell.angle_gamma   90.00
#
_symmetry.space_group_name_H-M   'P 1'
#
loop_
_entity.id
_entity.type
_entity.pdbx_description
1 polymer ?
#
loop_
_entity_poly.entity_id
_entity_poly.type
_entity_poly.pdbx_seq_one_letter_code
_entity_poly.pdbx_strand_id
1 'polypeptide(L)'
;MATILDSLVGSCANKLKEIITEEVILILGIQEELAELQRKTELIHCCISDAEARRMEESAVDNWLGQLREVLYDVDDIIDLARFKGSILLTDHPSSSSRKSIACTGLSISTCFSNVQARHEVAVKIRSLNRKIENISKDRVFLTLKGTVPTGSSSVLRVRKSSHLLEPNIVGKEIIHACRKMVDLVLEHKGRKLYKLAIVGTGGVGKTTLAQKIYNDRKIKGSFNKKAWVCVSKVYSEASLLGELLRIMEVHHDQDESIGELQSKLEIAIKETSFFLVLDDMWQSDAWTNLLRIPLHAAEMGAILITTRNNIVALEIGVDHTYRVDLMSTDVGWELLWKSMNISESIELQTLQDVGIEIVRKCGCLPLAIKVIARVLASKEQTENEWKKILSKNAWFMSNLPNDLRGALYLSYDELPRHLKQCFLYCSVYPEDANIYRDDLTRMWIAKGFIEDHGGQLLEETADEYYYELIHRNLLQPDGLYYDHSSCKMHDLLRQLACYLSREECFVGNPESLVGNTVSKLRRVSVVTDKNMVMLPSMDEVQYKVRTWKTSYEKTLRVDNSFFKRFPYLRVLDLTDSFVPSIPGCIGNLIHLRLLDLDGTNVSCLPESIGNLKNLQILNLERCVALHSLPSAITQLCNLRRLGLNYSPIYQVPKGTGKLEFLNDVEGFPVYGGSSNTKMQDGWNLEELAYLYQLRRLHMIKLERAAYRTTYPLLTDKGFLKFLYLWCTERTDEPYTEKDFSNIEKIFEQLIPPCNLEDLAIVKFFGRQYPFWIDSTLCYPDTGIRTRIRDTATRGYGIF
;
A
#
# COMPACT_ATOMS: atom_id res chain seq x y z
N MET A 1 11.25 -12.28 16.85
CA MET A 1 10.34 -11.70 15.85
C MET A 1 10.10 -10.24 16.20
N ALA A 2 9.59 -9.42 15.29
CA ALA A 2 9.80 -7.97 15.27
C ALA A 2 9.27 -7.12 16.46
N THR A 3 9.85 -5.91 16.57
CA THR A 3 9.59 -4.75 17.46
C THR A 3 8.19 -4.12 17.30
N ILE A 4 7.14 -4.94 17.16
CA ILE A 4 5.78 -4.52 16.80
C ILE A 4 5.01 -4.08 18.06
N LEU A 5 5.38 -4.65 19.21
CA LEU A 5 4.57 -4.60 20.42
C LEU A 5 4.62 -3.24 21.09
N ASP A 6 5.77 -2.58 21.08
CA ASP A 6 5.91 -1.25 21.68
C ASP A 6 4.92 -0.25 21.05
N SER A 7 4.90 -0.16 19.72
CA SER A 7 3.96 0.70 19.00
C SER A 7 2.50 0.29 19.21
N LEU A 8 2.19 -1.01 19.22
CA LEU A 8 0.82 -1.49 19.47
C LEU A 8 0.34 -1.14 20.89
N VAL A 9 1.21 -1.28 21.90
CA VAL A 9 0.88 -0.93 23.29
C VAL A 9 0.69 0.57 23.45
N GLY A 10 1.60 1.37 22.91
CA GLY A 10 1.46 2.83 22.91
C GLY A 10 0.15 3.27 22.26
N SER A 11 -0.19 2.69 21.09
CA SER A 11 -1.47 2.94 20.40
C SER A 11 -2.68 2.55 21.26
N CYS A 12 -2.67 1.37 21.87
CA CYS A 12 -3.77 0.91 22.73
C CYS A 12 -3.93 1.82 23.96
N ALA A 13 -2.83 2.18 24.63
CA ALA A 13 -2.86 3.06 25.79
C ALA A 13 -3.45 4.43 25.46
N ASN A 14 -3.03 5.04 24.34
CA ASN A 14 -3.54 6.33 23.89
C ASN A 14 -5.03 6.27 23.53
N LYS A 15 -5.44 5.28 22.73
CA LYS A 15 -6.87 5.10 22.37
C LYS A 15 -7.75 4.85 23.59
N LEU A 16 -7.26 4.07 24.57
CA LEU A 16 -7.98 3.85 25.83
C LEU A 16 -8.10 5.14 26.65
N LYS A 17 -7.06 5.98 26.66
CA LYS A 17 -7.10 7.28 27.32
C LYS A 17 -8.14 8.22 26.68
N GLU A 18 -8.20 8.25 25.36
CA GLU A 18 -9.18 9.06 24.62
C GLU A 18 -10.62 8.58 24.85
N ILE A 19 -10.85 7.28 24.70
CA ILE A 19 -12.22 6.72 24.70
C ILE A 19 -12.93 6.86 26.06
N ILE A 20 -12.20 6.87 27.19
CA ILE A 20 -12.78 6.97 28.55
C ILE A 20 -13.68 8.22 28.71
N THR A 21 -13.34 9.29 27.99
CA THR A 21 -14.06 10.58 28.06
C THR A 21 -15.21 10.72 27.06
N GLU A 22 -15.37 9.77 26.13
CA GLU A 22 -16.41 9.84 25.10
C GLU A 22 -17.81 9.64 25.69
N GLU A 23 -18.80 10.37 25.16
CA GLU A 23 -20.20 10.29 25.59
C GLU A 23 -20.78 8.87 25.43
N VAL A 24 -20.37 8.15 24.37
CA VAL A 24 -20.74 6.74 24.14
C VAL A 24 -20.33 5.82 25.31
N ILE A 25 -19.22 6.11 25.97
CA ILE A 25 -18.72 5.34 27.12
C ILE A 25 -19.40 5.74 28.41
N LEU A 26 -19.67 7.04 28.59
CA LEU A 26 -20.44 7.56 29.72
C LEU A 26 -21.82 6.87 29.80
N ILE A 27 -22.49 6.70 28.66
CA ILE A 27 -23.79 6.01 28.59
C ILE A 27 -23.70 4.53 28.90
N LEU A 28 -22.61 3.86 28.48
CA LEU A 28 -22.37 2.47 28.84
C LEU A 28 -22.00 2.30 30.33
N GLY A 29 -21.52 3.33 31.01
CA GLY A 29 -21.14 3.28 32.42
C GLY A 29 -20.03 2.27 32.73
N ILE A 30 -19.02 2.18 31.84
CA ILE A 30 -17.88 1.24 31.94
C ILE A 30 -16.52 1.95 32.12
N GLN A 31 -16.55 3.21 32.57
CA GLN A 31 -15.38 4.07 32.66
C GLN A 31 -14.33 3.51 33.63
N GLU A 32 -14.76 2.97 34.77
CA GLU A 32 -13.85 2.42 35.76
C GLU A 32 -13.11 1.19 35.22
N GLU A 33 -13.84 0.27 34.56
CA GLU A 33 -13.23 -0.92 33.95
C GLU A 33 -12.22 -0.56 32.84
N LEU A 34 -12.52 0.46 32.02
CA LEU A 34 -11.61 0.95 30.98
C LEU A 34 -10.40 1.69 31.57
N ALA A 35 -10.59 2.49 32.62
CA ALA A 35 -9.50 3.18 33.32
C ALA A 35 -8.55 2.19 34.02
N GLU A 36 -9.07 1.07 34.53
CA GLU A 36 -8.22 -0.03 35.01
C GLU A 36 -7.42 -0.66 33.87
N LEU A 37 -8.05 -0.91 32.71
CA LEU A 37 -7.39 -1.50 31.54
C LEU A 37 -6.29 -0.59 30.99
N GLN A 38 -6.56 0.71 30.92
CA GLN A 38 -5.62 1.73 30.50
C GLN A 38 -4.38 1.75 31.41
N ARG A 39 -4.56 1.84 32.74
CA ARG A 39 -3.44 1.84 33.70
C ARG A 39 -2.59 0.57 33.60
N LYS A 40 -3.23 -0.60 33.46
CA LYS A 40 -2.52 -1.89 33.32
C LYS A 40 -1.73 -1.96 32.00
N THR A 41 -2.27 -1.40 30.92
CA THR A 41 -1.59 -1.34 29.61
C THR A 41 -0.37 -0.41 29.66
N GLU A 42 -0.49 0.75 30.32
CA GLU A 42 0.63 1.69 30.52
C GLU A 42 1.74 1.10 31.40
N LEU A 43 1.38 0.32 32.44
CA LEU A 43 2.37 -0.36 33.28
C LEU A 43 3.26 -1.30 32.45
N ILE A 44 2.67 -2.03 31.51
CA ILE A 44 3.41 -2.95 30.64
C ILE A 44 4.27 -2.17 29.64
N HIS A 45 3.79 -1.04 29.12
CA HIS A 45 4.52 -0.24 28.15
C HIS A 45 5.97 0.07 28.58
N CYS A 46 6.18 0.35 29.87
CA CYS A 46 7.48 0.69 30.46
C CYS A 46 8.57 -0.40 30.36
N CYS A 47 8.21 -1.65 30.07
CA CYS A 47 9.18 -2.77 30.03
C CYS A 47 9.29 -3.45 28.65
N ILE A 48 8.51 -3.00 27.66
CA ILE A 48 8.46 -3.66 26.33
C ILE A 48 9.78 -3.54 25.61
N SER A 49 10.44 -2.38 25.67
CA SER A 49 11.72 -2.17 25.00
C SER A 49 12.81 -3.12 25.49
N ASP A 50 12.82 -3.48 26.78
CA ASP A 50 13.75 -4.46 27.35
C ASP A 50 13.39 -5.88 26.89
N ALA A 51 12.09 -6.22 26.92
CA ALA A 51 11.60 -7.52 26.46
C ALA A 51 11.89 -7.75 24.97
N GLU A 52 11.67 -6.76 24.12
CA GLU A 52 11.94 -6.85 22.68
C GLU A 52 13.43 -7.06 22.37
N ALA A 53 14.33 -6.44 23.16
CA ALA A 53 15.76 -6.66 23.03
C ALA A 53 16.18 -8.10 23.41
N ARG A 54 15.58 -8.66 24.46
CA ARG A 54 15.89 -10.01 24.98
C ARG A 54 15.19 -11.15 24.25
N ARG A 55 14.09 -10.84 23.55
CA ARG A 55 13.21 -11.77 22.83
C ARG A 55 13.94 -12.84 22.03
N MET A 56 14.98 -12.44 21.30
CA MET A 56 15.62 -13.33 20.33
C MET A 56 16.66 -14.26 20.97
N GLU A 57 17.07 -13.98 22.20
CA GLU A 57 18.02 -14.77 22.98
C GLU A 57 17.29 -15.64 24.03
N GLU A 58 16.16 -15.17 24.56
CA GLU A 58 15.40 -15.82 25.61
C GLU A 58 14.01 -16.27 25.12
N SER A 59 13.84 -17.58 24.87
CA SER A 59 12.56 -18.14 24.40
C SER A 59 11.38 -17.90 25.36
N ALA A 60 11.65 -17.79 26.66
CA ALA A 60 10.64 -17.44 27.65
C ALA A 60 10.09 -16.01 27.45
N VAL A 61 10.97 -15.05 27.12
CA VAL A 61 10.59 -13.67 26.80
C VAL A 61 9.82 -13.61 25.48
N ASP A 62 10.23 -14.38 24.47
CA ASP A 62 9.50 -14.48 23.19
C ASP A 62 8.07 -15.00 23.38
N ASN A 63 7.91 -16.07 24.16
CA ASN A 63 6.60 -16.62 24.49
C ASN A 63 5.73 -15.62 25.27
N TRP A 64 6.33 -14.89 26.23
CA TRP A 64 5.63 -13.85 27.00
C TRP A 64 5.16 -12.70 26.09
N LEU A 65 6.00 -12.21 25.19
CA LEU A 65 5.64 -11.20 24.19
C LEU A 65 4.54 -11.68 23.25
N GLY A 66 4.58 -12.96 22.85
CA GLY A 66 3.52 -13.58 22.05
C GLY A 66 2.16 -13.56 22.76
N GLN A 67 2.11 -13.89 24.05
CA GLN A 67 0.87 -13.82 24.84
C GLN A 67 0.35 -12.39 24.99
N LEU A 68 1.25 -11.44 25.27
CA LEU A 68 0.92 -10.03 25.39
C LEU A 68 0.32 -9.50 24.07
N ARG A 69 0.91 -9.86 22.93
CA ARG A 69 0.42 -9.47 21.60
C ARG A 69 -1.02 -9.89 21.35
N GLU A 70 -1.36 -11.14 21.68
CA GLU A 70 -2.72 -11.66 21.54
C GLU A 70 -3.72 -10.87 22.39
N VAL A 71 -3.34 -10.52 23.62
CA VAL A 71 -4.21 -9.73 24.52
C VAL A 71 -4.37 -8.30 24.01
N LEU A 72 -3.30 -7.68 23.50
CA LEU A 72 -3.37 -6.31 22.97
C LEU A 72 -4.23 -6.20 21.72
N TYR A 73 -4.25 -7.24 20.88
CA TYR A 73 -5.23 -7.31 19.82
C TYR A 73 -6.66 -7.30 20.38
N ASP A 74 -6.97 -8.16 21.36
CA ASP A 74 -8.29 -8.15 21.99
C ASP A 74 -8.62 -6.80 22.66
N VAL A 75 -7.62 -6.09 23.22
CA VAL A 75 -7.76 -4.74 23.77
C VAL A 75 -8.13 -3.74 22.67
N ASP A 76 -7.40 -3.72 21.58
CA ASP A 76 -7.66 -2.80 20.47
C ASP A 76 -9.04 -3.05 19.83
N ASP A 77 -9.53 -4.30 19.84
CA ASP A 77 -10.88 -4.65 19.37
C ASP A 77 -11.97 -4.26 20.39
N ILE A 78 -11.69 -4.25 21.70
CA ILE A 78 -12.70 -3.86 22.70
C ILE A 78 -13.09 -2.38 22.59
N ILE A 79 -12.16 -1.54 22.13
CA ILE A 79 -12.35 -0.10 21.93
C ILE A 79 -13.44 0.13 20.88
N ASP A 80 -13.32 -0.53 19.73
CA ASP A 80 -14.32 -0.47 18.66
C ASP A 80 -15.67 -1.04 19.09
N LEU A 81 -15.68 -2.15 19.83
CA LEU A 81 -16.92 -2.75 20.33
C LEU A 81 -17.63 -1.82 21.31
N ALA A 82 -16.90 -1.17 22.21
CA ALA A 82 -17.44 -0.22 23.17
C ALA A 82 -18.05 1.00 22.45
N ARG A 83 -17.34 1.60 21.49
CA ARG A 83 -17.88 2.70 20.67
C ARG A 83 -19.14 2.29 19.93
N PHE A 84 -19.13 1.13 19.27
CA PHE A 84 -20.28 0.63 18.53
C PHE A 84 -21.50 0.45 19.42
N LYS A 85 -21.36 -0.28 20.54
CA LYS A 85 -22.46 -0.53 21.48
C LYS A 85 -22.97 0.76 22.13
N GLY A 86 -22.08 1.68 22.49
CA GLY A 86 -22.46 2.97 23.05
C GLY A 86 -23.19 3.86 22.03
N SER A 87 -22.78 3.82 20.75
CA SER A 87 -23.44 4.59 19.69
C SER A 87 -24.89 4.15 19.43
N ILE A 88 -25.18 2.85 19.54
CA ILE A 88 -26.55 2.32 19.42
C ILE A 88 -27.44 2.88 20.54
N LEU A 89 -26.90 2.96 21.76
CA LEU A 89 -27.65 3.48 22.90
C LEU A 89 -27.88 5.00 22.80
N LEU A 90 -26.90 5.75 22.27
CA LEU A 90 -27.06 7.19 22.00
C LEU A 90 -28.21 7.48 21.04
N THR A 91 -28.36 6.68 19.98
CA THR A 91 -29.45 6.89 19.01
C THR A 91 -30.83 6.61 19.59
N ASP A 92 -30.93 5.77 20.63
CA ASP A 92 -32.18 5.47 21.35
C ASP A 92 -32.51 6.52 22.44
N HIS A 93 -31.56 7.39 22.79
CA HIS A 93 -31.74 8.52 23.69
C HIS A 93 -31.76 9.83 22.90
N PRO A 94 -32.92 10.41 22.56
CA PRO A 94 -32.94 11.74 21.97
C PRO A 94 -32.49 12.77 23.02
N SER A 95 -31.21 13.13 23.00
CA SER A 95 -30.72 14.30 23.72
C SER A 95 -31.30 15.57 23.08
N SER A 96 -31.86 16.39 23.96
CA SER A 96 -32.67 17.57 23.70
C SER A 96 -32.03 18.60 22.77
N SER A 97 -32.52 18.68 21.53
CA SER A 97 -32.51 19.92 20.74
C SER A 97 -33.62 19.97 19.67
N SER A 98 -34.83 19.51 20.00
CA SER A 98 -36.03 20.08 19.35
C SER A 98 -37.21 20.06 20.32
N ARG A 99 -37.67 21.26 20.71
CA ARG A 99 -38.93 21.40 21.43
C ARG A 99 -40.08 21.10 20.47
N LYS A 100 -40.64 19.90 20.53
CA LYS A 100 -42.06 19.67 20.27
C LYS A 100 -42.61 18.68 21.28
N SER A 101 -43.57 19.16 22.07
CA SER A 101 -44.31 18.41 23.08
C SER A 101 -45.10 17.27 22.46
N ILE A 102 -44.96 16.04 22.97
CA ILE A 102 -46.05 15.06 22.99
C ILE A 102 -46.02 14.36 24.35
N ALA A 103 -47.22 14.23 24.92
CA ALA A 103 -47.51 13.74 26.25
C ALA A 103 -46.96 12.34 26.56
N CYS A 104 -46.66 12.13 27.84
CA CYS A 104 -46.17 10.90 28.43
C CYS A 104 -47.13 9.71 28.21
N THR A 105 -46.67 8.68 27.51
CA THR A 105 -47.19 7.32 27.61
C THR A 105 -46.02 6.34 27.72
N GLY A 106 -45.89 5.71 28.91
CA GLY A 106 -45.12 4.49 29.17
C GLY A 106 -43.60 4.58 29.04
N LEU A 107 -42.89 4.57 30.18
CA LEU A 107 -41.48 4.16 30.22
C LEU A 107 -41.38 2.73 29.68
N SER A 108 -40.90 2.58 28.45
CA SER A 108 -40.68 1.27 27.83
C SER A 108 -39.58 0.54 28.60
N ILE A 109 -39.94 -0.50 29.35
CA ILE A 109 -39.00 -1.35 30.09
C ILE A 109 -38.00 -2.04 29.13
N SER A 110 -38.33 -2.13 27.83
CA SER A 110 -37.47 -2.70 26.78
C SER A 110 -36.18 -1.93 26.50
N THR A 111 -36.15 -0.60 26.66
CA THR A 111 -34.92 0.20 26.43
C THR A 111 -33.97 0.16 27.61
N CYS A 112 -34.48 -0.04 28.83
CA CYS A 112 -33.63 -0.27 30.01
C CYS A 112 -32.91 -1.63 29.93
N PHE A 113 -33.61 -2.68 29.45
CA PHE A 113 -33.00 -4.01 29.32
C PHE A 113 -31.94 -4.09 28.21
N SER A 114 -32.13 -3.40 27.07
CA SER A 114 -31.13 -3.35 25.99
C SER A 114 -29.85 -2.63 26.43
N ASN A 115 -29.98 -1.55 27.20
CA ASN A 115 -28.83 -0.83 27.80
C ASN A 115 -28.05 -1.72 28.77
N VAL A 116 -28.75 -2.40 29.71
CA VAL A 116 -28.10 -3.31 30.67
C VAL A 116 -27.40 -4.47 29.97
N GLN A 117 -27.99 -5.05 28.92
CA GLN A 117 -27.38 -6.14 28.16
C GLN A 117 -26.12 -5.68 27.42
N ALA A 118 -26.16 -4.54 26.73
CA ALA A 118 -25.02 -3.98 26.01
C ALA A 118 -23.87 -3.63 26.97
N ARG A 119 -24.18 -2.96 28.09
CA ARG A 119 -23.22 -2.67 29.16
C ARG A 119 -22.60 -3.95 29.71
N HIS A 120 -23.43 -4.94 30.07
CA HIS A 120 -22.95 -6.19 30.64
C HIS A 120 -22.01 -6.93 29.68
N GLU A 121 -22.37 -7.02 28.39
CA GLU A 121 -21.55 -7.69 27.38
C GLU A 121 -20.14 -7.06 27.28
N VAL A 122 -20.07 -5.73 27.18
CA VAL A 122 -18.79 -5.01 27.04
C VAL A 122 -17.99 -5.08 28.35
N ALA A 123 -18.63 -4.83 29.50
CA ALA A 123 -17.97 -4.85 30.80
C ALA A 123 -17.36 -6.21 31.15
N VAL A 124 -18.06 -7.32 30.87
CA VAL A 124 -17.53 -8.68 31.11
C VAL A 124 -16.28 -8.94 30.26
N LYS A 125 -16.28 -8.51 28.99
CA LYS A 125 -15.12 -8.63 28.10
C LYS A 125 -13.93 -7.82 28.63
N ILE A 126 -14.15 -6.57 29.06
CA ILE A 126 -13.09 -5.72 29.64
C ILE A 126 -12.52 -6.34 30.93
N ARG A 127 -13.38 -6.80 31.86
CA ARG A 127 -12.91 -7.46 33.10
C ARG A 127 -12.09 -8.71 32.80
N SER A 128 -12.49 -9.49 31.80
CA SER A 128 -11.72 -10.63 31.34
C SER A 128 -10.34 -10.21 30.81
N LEU A 129 -10.25 -9.12 30.05
CA LEU A 129 -8.97 -8.57 29.58
C LEU A 129 -8.09 -8.05 30.72
N ASN A 130 -8.67 -7.32 31.68
CA ASN A 130 -7.95 -6.87 32.89
C ASN A 130 -7.33 -8.04 33.65
N ARG A 131 -8.03 -9.18 33.74
CA ARG A 131 -7.50 -10.40 34.36
C ARG A 131 -6.39 -11.04 33.53
N LYS A 132 -6.53 -11.10 32.19
CA LYS A 132 -5.47 -11.63 31.31
C LYS A 132 -4.19 -10.80 31.43
N ILE A 133 -4.29 -9.47 31.37
CA ILE A 133 -3.15 -8.56 31.50
C ILE A 133 -2.51 -8.69 32.88
N GLU A 134 -3.32 -8.81 33.94
CA GLU A 134 -2.81 -9.01 35.29
C GLU A 134 -2.05 -10.33 35.48
N ASN A 135 -2.51 -11.41 34.84
CA ASN A 135 -1.76 -12.66 34.85
C ASN A 135 -0.42 -12.52 34.12
N ILE A 136 -0.38 -11.77 33.00
CA ILE A 136 0.85 -11.48 32.24
C ILE A 136 1.83 -10.64 33.06
N SER A 137 1.34 -9.66 33.83
CA SER A 137 2.18 -8.80 34.68
C SER A 137 2.61 -9.47 35.99
N LYS A 138 2.02 -10.61 36.36
CA LYS A 138 2.46 -11.45 37.49
C LYS A 138 3.41 -12.57 37.07
N ASP A 139 3.68 -12.72 35.78
CA ASP A 139 4.61 -13.74 35.26
C ASP A 139 6.04 -13.46 35.74
N ARG A 140 6.81 -14.53 36.01
CA ARG A 140 8.21 -14.43 36.44
C ARG A 140 9.07 -13.69 35.41
N VAL A 141 8.79 -13.85 34.12
CA VAL A 141 9.50 -13.14 33.05
C VAL A 141 9.35 -11.63 33.22
N PHE A 142 8.13 -11.13 33.44
CA PHE A 142 7.86 -9.70 33.64
C PHE A 142 8.65 -9.12 34.82
N LEU A 143 8.76 -9.86 35.93
CA LEU A 143 9.51 -9.44 37.11
C LEU A 143 11.02 -9.32 36.87
N THR A 144 11.55 -9.94 35.81
CA THR A 144 12.97 -9.82 35.42
C THR A 144 13.23 -8.70 34.42
N LEU A 145 12.19 -8.06 33.88
CA LEU A 145 12.34 -6.99 32.90
C LEU A 145 12.70 -5.68 33.57
N LYS A 146 13.59 -4.91 32.95
CA LYS A 146 13.95 -3.58 33.45
C LYS A 146 12.96 -2.54 32.93
N GLY A 147 12.40 -1.75 33.83
CA GLY A 147 11.61 -0.59 33.47
C GLY A 147 12.52 0.51 32.92
N THR A 148 12.27 0.93 31.68
CA THR A 148 12.85 2.16 31.13
C THR A 148 11.71 3.14 30.94
N VAL A 149 11.83 4.34 31.53
CA VAL A 149 10.92 5.44 31.19
C VAL A 149 11.17 5.74 29.71
N PRO A 150 10.14 5.80 28.84
CA PRO A 150 10.33 6.24 27.47
C PRO A 150 10.84 7.68 27.52
N THR A 151 12.15 7.87 27.40
CA THR A 151 12.70 9.17 27.04
C THR A 151 12.21 9.41 25.62
N GLY A 152 11.20 10.26 25.49
CA GLY A 152 10.73 10.77 24.22
C GLY A 152 11.87 11.51 23.55
N SER A 153 12.79 10.79 22.91
CA SER A 153 13.49 11.33 21.76
C SER A 153 12.46 11.35 20.65
N SER A 154 11.61 12.38 20.65
CA SER A 154 11.16 12.94 19.38
C SER A 154 12.44 13.33 18.65
N SER A 155 13.06 12.38 17.95
CA SER A 155 14.03 12.74 16.93
C SER A 155 13.20 13.53 15.95
N VAL A 156 13.25 14.85 16.09
CA VAL A 156 12.66 15.80 15.16
C VAL A 156 13.00 15.26 13.79
N LEU A 157 11.96 14.92 13.03
CA LEU A 157 12.04 14.55 11.63
C LEU A 157 12.79 15.69 10.93
N ARG A 158 14.12 15.61 10.88
CA ARG A 158 14.91 16.33 9.89
C ARG A 158 14.72 15.56 8.59
N VAL A 159 13.49 15.60 8.06
CA VAL A 159 13.22 15.36 6.66
C VAL A 159 13.95 16.49 5.94
N ARG A 160 15.22 16.27 5.62
CA ARG A 160 15.82 16.98 4.50
C ARG A 160 15.01 16.52 3.30
N LYS A 161 14.06 17.36 2.86
CA LYS A 161 13.43 17.24 1.54
C LYS A 161 14.57 17.15 0.52
N SER A 162 14.92 15.93 0.16
CA SER A 162 15.91 15.65 -0.86
C SER A 162 15.14 15.66 -2.17
N SER A 163 15.19 16.81 -2.85
CA SER A 163 14.49 17.04 -4.12
C SER A 163 15.03 16.20 -5.28
N HIS A 164 16.08 15.39 -5.09
CA HIS A 164 16.64 14.55 -6.14
C HIS A 164 17.17 13.24 -5.56
N LEU A 165 16.33 12.20 -5.51
CA LEU A 165 16.79 10.82 -5.44
C LEU A 165 17.46 10.52 -6.79
N LEU A 166 18.77 10.70 -6.83
CA LEU A 166 19.63 10.48 -8.00
C LEU A 166 19.57 9.03 -8.48
N GLU A 167 19.90 8.84 -9.77
CA GLU A 167 20.10 7.58 -10.48
C GLU A 167 20.72 6.47 -9.60
N PRO A 168 20.49 5.18 -9.92
CA PRO A 168 21.13 4.09 -9.19
C PRO A 168 22.65 4.34 -9.12
N ASN A 169 23.15 4.64 -7.91
CA ASN A 169 24.57 4.77 -7.63
C ASN A 169 25.26 3.46 -8.01
N ILE A 170 25.75 3.41 -9.24
CA ILE A 170 26.50 2.30 -9.82
C ILE A 170 27.97 2.70 -9.72
N VAL A 171 28.75 1.83 -9.11
CA VAL A 171 30.18 2.04 -8.85
C VAL A 171 30.98 0.89 -9.43
N GLY A 172 32.29 1.10 -9.53
CA GLY A 172 33.22 0.12 -10.11
C GLY A 172 33.25 0.19 -11.64
N LYS A 173 34.46 0.02 -12.20
CA LYS A 173 34.66 -0.08 -13.65
C LYS A 173 34.32 -1.49 -14.16
N GLU A 174 34.26 -2.46 -13.25
CA GLU A 174 34.01 -3.88 -13.49
C GLU A 174 32.65 -4.09 -14.13
N ILE A 175 31.60 -3.44 -13.61
CA ILE A 175 30.24 -3.57 -14.16
C ILE A 175 30.15 -3.01 -15.59
N ILE A 176 30.86 -1.93 -15.88
CA ILE A 176 30.90 -1.33 -17.22
C ILE A 176 31.65 -2.28 -18.17
N HIS A 177 32.76 -2.85 -17.73
CA HIS A 177 33.52 -3.81 -18.53
C HIS A 177 32.72 -5.09 -18.78
N ALA A 178 32.08 -5.64 -17.74
CA ALA A 178 31.18 -6.80 -17.83
C ALA A 178 30.02 -6.53 -18.80
N CYS A 179 29.38 -5.37 -18.68
CA CYS A 179 28.30 -4.95 -19.57
C CYS A 179 28.77 -4.91 -21.03
N ARG A 180 29.90 -4.25 -21.31
CA ARG A 180 30.45 -4.20 -22.68
C ARG A 180 30.73 -5.60 -23.22
N LYS A 181 31.42 -6.43 -22.45
CA LYS A 181 31.74 -7.81 -22.84
C LYS A 181 30.48 -8.63 -23.17
N MET A 182 29.45 -8.53 -22.32
CA MET A 182 28.19 -9.25 -22.52
C MET A 182 27.40 -8.71 -23.72
N VAL A 183 27.37 -7.40 -23.91
CA VAL A 183 26.75 -6.76 -25.09
C VAL A 183 27.46 -7.19 -26.37
N ASP A 184 28.80 -7.18 -26.39
CA ASP A 184 29.58 -7.59 -27.55
C ASP A 184 29.32 -9.08 -27.87
N LEU A 185 29.26 -9.96 -26.87
CA LEU A 185 28.87 -11.37 -27.06
C LEU A 185 27.46 -11.56 -27.65
N VAL A 186 26.47 -10.77 -27.19
CA VAL A 186 25.11 -10.80 -27.75
C VAL A 186 25.12 -10.40 -29.22
N LEU A 187 25.90 -9.38 -29.59
CA LEU A 187 25.95 -8.85 -30.94
C LEU A 187 26.74 -9.76 -31.90
N GLU A 188 27.85 -10.34 -31.44
CA GLU A 188 28.63 -11.35 -32.19
C GLU A 188 27.79 -12.56 -32.60
N HIS A 189 26.84 -12.94 -31.74
CA HIS A 189 26.00 -14.12 -31.93
C HIS A 189 24.56 -13.81 -32.35
N LYS A 190 24.27 -12.55 -32.69
CA LYS A 190 22.94 -12.10 -33.10
C LYS A 190 22.39 -12.86 -34.31
N GLY A 191 23.27 -13.31 -35.21
CA GLY A 191 22.90 -14.09 -36.39
C GLY A 191 22.55 -15.56 -36.14
N ARG A 192 22.62 -16.03 -34.89
CA ARG A 192 22.25 -17.42 -34.55
C ARG A 192 20.74 -17.55 -34.39
N LYS A 193 20.24 -18.76 -34.67
CA LYS A 193 18.84 -19.13 -34.44
C LYS A 193 18.40 -18.84 -33.00
N LEU A 194 19.25 -19.19 -32.03
CA LEU A 194 19.06 -18.85 -30.63
C LEU A 194 20.42 -18.84 -29.91
N TYR A 195 20.73 -17.76 -29.19
CA TYR A 195 21.91 -17.63 -28.35
C TYR A 195 21.51 -17.34 -26.90
N LYS A 196 22.02 -18.13 -25.95
CA LYS A 196 21.60 -18.06 -24.54
C LYS A 196 22.77 -17.69 -23.64
N LEU A 197 22.59 -16.67 -22.83
CA LEU A 197 23.55 -16.18 -21.85
C LEU A 197 22.94 -16.30 -20.44
N ALA A 198 23.77 -16.58 -19.44
CA ALA A 198 23.38 -16.50 -18.03
C ALA A 198 24.29 -15.54 -17.25
N ILE A 199 23.70 -14.78 -16.34
CA ILE A 199 24.36 -14.03 -15.27
C ILE A 199 24.07 -14.76 -13.95
N VAL A 200 25.10 -15.35 -13.35
CA VAL A 200 24.98 -16.17 -12.13
C VAL A 200 25.67 -15.50 -10.96
N GLY A 201 25.06 -15.52 -9.78
CA GLY A 201 25.64 -14.90 -8.59
C GLY A 201 24.71 -14.89 -7.39
N THR A 202 25.26 -14.61 -6.20
CA THR A 202 24.52 -14.60 -4.92
C THR A 202 23.43 -13.51 -4.88
N GLY A 203 22.52 -13.60 -3.91
CA GLY A 203 21.46 -12.60 -3.73
C GLY A 203 22.04 -11.21 -3.43
N GLY A 204 21.47 -10.15 -4.01
CA GLY A 204 21.89 -8.77 -3.75
C GLY A 204 23.24 -8.35 -4.37
N VAL A 205 23.90 -9.21 -5.17
CA VAL A 205 25.20 -8.94 -5.80
C VAL A 205 25.13 -7.97 -7.00
N GLY A 206 23.93 -7.70 -7.54
CA GLY A 206 23.75 -6.77 -8.66
C GLY A 206 23.54 -7.41 -10.04
N LYS A 207 23.10 -8.68 -10.10
CA LYS A 207 22.78 -9.38 -11.36
C LYS A 207 21.76 -8.61 -12.22
N THR A 208 20.61 -8.28 -11.62
CA THR A 208 19.54 -7.49 -12.25
C THR A 208 20.06 -6.13 -12.72
N THR A 209 20.93 -5.47 -11.93
CA THR A 209 21.55 -4.20 -12.33
C THR A 209 22.45 -4.35 -13.56
N LEU A 210 23.25 -5.40 -13.64
CA LEU A 210 24.06 -5.70 -14.83
C LEU A 210 23.18 -6.03 -16.05
N ALA A 211 22.14 -6.86 -15.86
CA ALA A 211 21.18 -7.18 -16.90
C ALA A 211 20.45 -5.92 -17.42
N GLN A 212 20.04 -5.01 -16.52
CA GLN A 212 19.41 -3.73 -16.89
C GLN A 212 20.34 -2.85 -17.72
N LYS A 213 21.64 -2.81 -17.39
CA LYS A 213 22.64 -2.10 -18.19
C LYS A 213 22.79 -2.69 -19.58
N ILE A 214 22.83 -4.02 -19.70
CA ILE A 214 22.91 -4.72 -20.99
C ILE A 214 21.63 -4.47 -21.81
N TYR A 215 20.47 -4.65 -21.19
CA TYR A 215 19.18 -4.43 -21.83
C TYR A 215 19.06 -3.01 -22.35
N ASN A 216 19.42 -2.00 -21.56
CA ASN A 216 19.32 -0.60 -21.94
C ASN A 216 20.48 -0.06 -22.78
N ASP A 217 21.46 -0.90 -23.13
CA ASP A 217 22.60 -0.49 -23.94
C ASP A 217 22.14 -0.04 -25.34
N ARG A 218 22.74 1.05 -25.84
CA ARG A 218 22.38 1.64 -27.14
C ARG A 218 22.67 0.70 -28.31
N LYS A 219 23.66 -0.19 -28.21
CA LYS A 219 23.96 -1.17 -29.27
C LYS A 219 22.91 -2.28 -29.32
N ILE A 220 22.35 -2.66 -28.17
CA ILE A 220 21.25 -3.63 -28.11
C ILE A 220 19.96 -2.97 -28.62
N LYS A 221 19.73 -1.70 -28.25
CA LYS A 221 18.58 -0.92 -28.71
C LYS A 221 18.63 -0.72 -30.24
N GLY A 222 17.68 -1.32 -30.96
CA GLY A 222 17.63 -1.29 -32.42
C GLY A 222 18.36 -2.44 -33.12
N SER A 223 19.03 -3.32 -32.36
CA SER A 223 19.56 -4.56 -32.92
C SER A 223 18.48 -5.61 -33.12
N PHE A 224 17.47 -5.70 -32.27
CA PHE A 224 16.42 -6.71 -32.38
C PHE A 224 15.07 -6.08 -32.70
N ASN A 225 14.24 -6.78 -33.47
CA ASN A 225 12.88 -6.32 -33.82
C ASN A 225 11.97 -6.26 -32.58
N LYS A 226 12.10 -7.26 -31.70
CA LYS A 226 11.33 -7.38 -30.47
C LYS A 226 12.27 -7.44 -29.27
N LYS A 227 11.83 -6.87 -28.15
CA LYS A 227 12.61 -6.82 -26.93
C LYS A 227 11.68 -6.94 -25.73
N ALA A 228 12.01 -7.85 -24.82
CA ALA A 228 11.19 -8.06 -23.63
C ALA A 228 12.05 -8.33 -22.41
N TRP A 229 11.52 -7.94 -21.25
CA TRP A 229 12.09 -8.22 -19.94
C TRP A 229 10.99 -8.77 -19.07
N VAL A 230 11.18 -9.96 -18.53
CA VAL A 230 10.20 -10.60 -17.64
C VAL A 230 10.92 -11.11 -16.40
N CYS A 231 10.35 -10.87 -15.22
CA CYS A 231 10.85 -11.46 -13.97
C CYS A 231 10.12 -12.78 -13.72
N VAL A 232 10.84 -13.83 -13.35
CA VAL A 232 10.27 -15.14 -13.08
C VAL A 232 10.36 -15.42 -11.59
N SER A 233 9.29 -15.08 -10.86
CA SER A 233 9.20 -15.31 -9.42
C SER A 233 9.30 -16.80 -9.06
N LYS A 234 9.64 -17.11 -7.80
CA LYS A 234 9.85 -18.50 -7.35
C LYS A 234 8.62 -19.40 -7.55
N VAL A 235 7.44 -18.81 -7.42
CA VAL A 235 6.16 -19.43 -7.76
C VAL A 235 5.52 -18.52 -8.80
N TYR A 236 5.27 -19.03 -10.00
CA TYR A 236 4.71 -18.27 -11.12
C TYR A 236 3.57 -19.03 -11.78
N SER A 237 2.65 -18.27 -12.37
CA SER A 237 1.59 -18.77 -13.25
C SER A 237 2.10 -18.80 -14.68
N GLU A 238 2.01 -19.94 -15.36
CA GLU A 238 2.42 -20.09 -16.76
C GLU A 238 1.65 -19.14 -17.69
N ALA A 239 0.33 -19.02 -17.50
CA ALA A 239 -0.51 -18.14 -18.29
C ALA A 239 -0.15 -16.66 -18.07
N SER A 240 0.11 -16.27 -16.82
CA SER A 240 0.43 -14.87 -16.47
C SER A 240 1.80 -14.47 -17.00
N LEU A 241 2.78 -15.39 -16.93
CA LEU A 241 4.10 -15.19 -17.50
C LEU A 241 4.05 -15.01 -19.03
N LEU A 242 3.27 -15.84 -19.73
CA LEU A 242 3.04 -15.68 -21.18
C LEU A 242 2.27 -14.39 -21.52
N GLY A 243 1.22 -14.08 -20.75
CA GLY A 243 0.42 -12.86 -20.94
C GLY A 243 1.26 -11.60 -20.76
N GLU A 244 2.12 -11.55 -19.74
CA GLU A 244 3.06 -10.45 -19.54
C GLU A 244 4.02 -10.31 -20.74
N LEU A 245 4.59 -11.42 -21.21
CA LEU A 245 5.48 -11.43 -22.36
C LEU A 245 4.79 -10.93 -23.63
N LEU A 246 3.58 -11.44 -23.91
CA LEU A 246 2.76 -11.03 -25.06
C LEU A 246 2.43 -9.53 -24.99
N ARG A 247 2.05 -9.03 -23.81
CA ARG A 247 1.78 -7.60 -23.58
C ARG A 247 3.01 -6.75 -23.89
N ILE A 248 4.19 -7.15 -23.41
CA ILE A 248 5.45 -6.41 -23.67
C ILE A 248 5.82 -6.46 -25.17
N MET A 249 5.52 -7.57 -25.83
CA MET A 249 5.71 -7.72 -27.27
C MET A 249 4.62 -7.05 -28.13
N GLU A 250 3.69 -6.33 -27.50
CA GLU A 250 2.57 -5.61 -28.13
C GLU A 250 1.59 -6.56 -28.86
N VAL A 251 1.36 -7.74 -28.29
CA VAL A 251 0.44 -8.76 -28.80
C VAL A 251 -0.82 -8.78 -27.94
N HIS A 252 -1.97 -8.62 -28.58
CA HIS A 252 -3.26 -8.69 -27.90
C HIS A 252 -3.57 -10.12 -27.46
N HIS A 253 -3.92 -10.29 -26.18
CA HIS A 253 -4.40 -11.55 -25.62
C HIS A 253 -5.57 -11.28 -24.67
N ASP A 254 -6.45 -12.26 -24.54
CA ASP A 254 -7.59 -12.22 -23.64
C ASP A 254 -7.28 -13.03 -22.38
N GLN A 255 -7.91 -12.70 -21.24
CA GLN A 255 -7.60 -13.33 -19.96
C GLN A 255 -8.02 -14.81 -19.87
N ASP A 256 -8.95 -15.24 -20.73
CA ASP A 256 -9.51 -16.61 -20.73
C ASP A 256 -8.78 -17.59 -21.67
N GLU A 257 -7.71 -17.14 -22.34
CA GLU A 257 -6.97 -17.97 -23.28
C GLU A 257 -6.16 -19.07 -22.57
N SER A 258 -6.19 -20.26 -23.15
CA SER A 258 -5.41 -21.40 -22.69
C SER A 258 -3.91 -21.17 -22.91
N ILE A 259 -3.07 -21.87 -22.14
CA ILE A 259 -1.61 -21.80 -22.28
C ILE A 259 -1.18 -22.11 -23.73
N GLY A 260 -1.81 -23.09 -24.39
CA GLY A 260 -1.51 -23.43 -25.78
C GLY A 260 -1.87 -22.33 -26.78
N GLU A 261 -2.97 -21.60 -26.55
CA GLU A 261 -3.35 -20.43 -27.37
C GLU A 261 -2.37 -19.28 -27.16
N LEU A 262 -1.99 -18.99 -25.91
CA LEU A 262 -0.98 -17.98 -25.58
C LEU A 262 0.39 -18.32 -26.19
N GLN A 263 0.82 -19.59 -26.13
CA GLN A 263 2.04 -20.07 -26.79
C GLN A 263 1.95 -19.91 -28.32
N SER A 264 0.80 -20.25 -28.92
CA SER A 264 0.59 -20.11 -30.37
C SER A 264 0.63 -18.65 -30.80
N LYS A 265 0.04 -17.74 -30.03
CA LYS A 265 0.12 -16.30 -30.27
C LYS A 265 1.54 -15.78 -30.18
N LEU A 266 2.29 -16.24 -29.17
CA LEU A 266 3.69 -15.87 -29.03
C LEU A 266 4.50 -16.36 -30.23
N GLU A 267 4.30 -17.62 -30.63
CA GLU A 267 4.94 -18.22 -31.80
C GLU A 267 4.68 -17.40 -33.08
N ILE A 268 3.42 -17.04 -33.34
CA ILE A 268 3.03 -16.21 -34.48
C ILE A 268 3.68 -14.83 -34.41
N ALA A 269 3.67 -14.19 -33.24
CA ALA A 269 4.18 -12.84 -33.05
C ALA A 269 5.70 -12.72 -33.23
N ILE A 270 6.42 -13.79 -32.91
CA ILE A 270 7.88 -13.82 -33.00
C ILE A 270 8.39 -14.51 -34.27
N LYS A 271 7.53 -15.20 -35.02
CA LYS A 271 7.86 -15.85 -36.30
C LYS A 271 8.51 -14.87 -37.28
N GLU A 272 9.62 -15.27 -37.88
CA GLU A 272 10.38 -14.46 -38.85
C GLU A 272 10.84 -13.09 -38.32
N THR A 273 10.91 -12.94 -36.98
CA THR A 273 11.48 -11.75 -36.33
C THR A 273 12.76 -12.09 -35.59
N SER A 274 13.51 -11.05 -35.20
CA SER A 274 14.59 -11.18 -34.23
C SER A 274 14.16 -10.65 -32.85
N PHE A 275 14.53 -11.35 -31.77
CA PHE A 275 14.18 -10.93 -30.41
C PHE A 275 15.35 -10.92 -29.43
N PHE A 276 15.27 -10.03 -28.44
CA PHE A 276 16.11 -10.06 -27.23
C PHE A 276 15.23 -10.18 -25.99
N LEU A 277 15.38 -11.27 -25.24
CA LEU A 277 14.57 -11.57 -24.06
C LEU A 277 15.44 -11.65 -22.80
N VAL A 278 15.05 -10.92 -21.77
CA VAL A 278 15.63 -11.08 -20.42
C VAL A 278 14.66 -11.86 -19.54
N LEU A 279 15.14 -12.97 -18.97
CA LEU A 279 14.46 -13.76 -17.94
C LEU A 279 15.16 -13.52 -16.61
N ASP A 280 14.61 -12.62 -15.79
CA ASP A 280 15.22 -12.17 -14.53
C ASP A 280 14.81 -13.05 -13.34
N ASP A 281 15.74 -13.26 -12.41
CA ASP A 281 15.68 -14.07 -11.18
C ASP A 281 15.10 -15.49 -11.32
N MET A 282 15.48 -16.21 -12.38
CA MET A 282 15.06 -17.60 -12.62
C MET A 282 15.44 -18.56 -11.48
N TRP A 283 14.43 -19.16 -10.83
CA TRP A 283 14.60 -20.14 -9.75
C TRP A 283 14.64 -21.60 -10.22
N GLN A 284 13.96 -21.92 -11.33
CA GLN A 284 13.82 -23.26 -11.91
C GLN A 284 13.88 -23.16 -13.44
N SER A 285 14.28 -24.24 -14.13
CA SER A 285 14.38 -24.25 -15.60
C SER A 285 13.04 -24.35 -16.32
N ASP A 286 11.97 -24.76 -15.61
CA ASP A 286 10.68 -25.14 -16.20
C ASP A 286 10.02 -24.04 -17.04
N ALA A 287 10.11 -22.78 -16.59
CA ALA A 287 9.60 -21.63 -17.33
C ALA A 287 10.23 -21.52 -18.73
N TRP A 288 11.50 -21.90 -18.85
CA TRP A 288 12.14 -22.00 -20.15
C TRP A 288 11.77 -23.32 -20.86
N THR A 289 12.05 -24.46 -20.23
CA THR A 289 12.03 -25.76 -20.91
C THR A 289 10.64 -26.18 -21.38
N ASN A 290 9.61 -25.89 -20.58
CA ASN A 290 8.26 -26.39 -20.78
C ASN A 290 7.37 -25.34 -21.45
N LEU A 291 7.60 -24.04 -21.15
CA LEU A 291 6.70 -22.96 -21.54
C LEU A 291 7.23 -22.12 -22.71
N LEU A 292 8.44 -21.57 -22.60
CA LEU A 292 8.92 -20.53 -23.53
C LEU A 292 9.77 -21.09 -24.69
N ARG A 293 10.46 -22.22 -24.50
CA ARG A 293 11.42 -22.75 -25.49
C ARG A 293 10.79 -23.02 -26.85
N ILE A 294 9.67 -23.75 -26.87
CA ILE A 294 8.99 -24.16 -28.12
C ILE A 294 8.48 -22.95 -28.91
N PRO A 295 7.63 -22.07 -28.36
CA PRO A 295 7.11 -20.94 -29.13
C PRO A 295 8.23 -20.02 -29.60
N LEU A 296 9.27 -19.76 -28.78
CA LEU A 296 10.37 -18.88 -29.16
C LEU A 296 11.31 -19.45 -30.23
N HIS A 297 11.27 -20.75 -30.51
CA HIS A 297 12.05 -21.36 -31.60
C HIS A 297 11.54 -20.97 -33.01
N ALA A 298 10.32 -20.45 -33.14
CA ALA A 298 9.79 -19.97 -34.42
C ALA A 298 10.47 -18.69 -34.93
N ALA A 299 11.20 -17.97 -34.06
CA ALA A 299 11.92 -16.76 -34.44
C ALA A 299 13.01 -17.07 -35.48
N GLU A 300 13.32 -16.12 -36.34
CA GLU A 300 14.46 -16.27 -37.25
C GLU A 300 15.78 -16.28 -36.47
N MET A 301 15.90 -15.35 -35.53
CA MET A 301 17.08 -15.13 -34.70
C MET A 301 16.64 -14.73 -33.28
N GLY A 302 17.42 -15.09 -32.27
CA GLY A 302 17.06 -14.77 -30.90
C GLY A 302 18.25 -14.75 -29.96
N ALA A 303 18.22 -13.84 -29.00
CA ALA A 303 19.16 -13.83 -27.89
C ALA A 303 18.41 -13.77 -26.56
N ILE A 304 18.84 -14.60 -25.61
CA ILE A 304 18.23 -14.69 -24.28
C ILE A 304 19.30 -14.43 -23.23
N LEU A 305 18.97 -13.56 -22.28
CA LEU A 305 19.78 -13.29 -21.10
C LEU A 305 19.01 -13.74 -19.85
N ILE A 306 19.54 -14.72 -19.15
CA ILE A 306 18.97 -15.22 -17.90
C ILE A 306 19.75 -14.65 -16.72
N THR A 307 19.08 -14.25 -15.65
CA THR A 307 19.74 -14.06 -14.35
C THR A 307 19.27 -15.13 -13.38
N THR A 308 20.19 -15.70 -12.59
CA THR A 308 19.84 -16.72 -11.59
C THR A 308 20.83 -16.75 -10.44
N ARG A 309 20.36 -17.23 -9.29
CA ARG A 309 21.20 -17.55 -8.12
C ARG A 309 21.79 -18.96 -8.20
N ASN A 310 21.22 -19.83 -9.03
CA ASN A 310 21.54 -21.25 -9.09
C ASN A 310 22.22 -21.61 -10.42
N ASN A 311 23.48 -22.03 -10.36
CA ASN A 311 24.23 -22.43 -11.55
C ASN A 311 23.61 -23.65 -12.25
N ILE A 312 22.88 -24.50 -11.52
CA ILE A 312 22.21 -25.68 -12.08
C ILE A 312 21.13 -25.25 -13.09
N VAL A 313 20.38 -24.18 -12.81
CA VAL A 313 19.34 -23.67 -13.72
C VAL A 313 19.94 -23.24 -15.06
N ALA A 314 21.10 -22.57 -15.04
CA ALA A 314 21.81 -22.18 -16.27
C ALA A 314 22.27 -23.41 -17.07
N LEU A 315 22.73 -24.47 -16.39
CA LEU A 315 23.14 -25.72 -17.02
C LEU A 315 21.95 -26.46 -17.64
N GLU A 316 20.83 -26.56 -16.94
CA GLU A 316 19.59 -27.22 -17.42
C GLU A 316 19.00 -26.51 -18.64
N ILE A 317 19.03 -25.18 -18.66
CA ILE A 317 18.63 -24.37 -19.84
C ILE A 317 19.61 -24.56 -21.01
N GLY A 318 20.84 -25.00 -20.73
CA GLY A 318 21.90 -25.23 -21.71
C GLY A 318 22.43 -23.93 -22.31
N VAL A 319 22.79 -22.96 -21.46
CA VAL A 319 23.31 -21.65 -21.92
C VAL A 319 24.67 -21.77 -22.61
N ASP A 320 24.89 -20.95 -23.63
CA ASP A 320 26.14 -20.90 -24.40
C ASP A 320 27.27 -20.19 -23.64
N HIS A 321 26.92 -19.23 -22.80
CA HIS A 321 27.88 -18.49 -21.99
C HIS A 321 27.32 -18.15 -20.61
N THR A 322 28.13 -18.37 -19.57
CA THR A 322 27.79 -18.01 -18.20
C THR A 322 28.79 -16.97 -17.68
N TYR A 323 28.27 -15.81 -17.29
CA TYR A 323 29.01 -14.78 -16.59
C TYR A 323 28.71 -14.85 -15.10
N ARG A 324 29.73 -15.09 -14.29
CA ARG A 324 29.60 -15.09 -12.83
C ARG A 324 29.87 -13.69 -12.29
N VAL A 325 28.92 -13.14 -11.53
CA VAL A 325 29.11 -11.86 -10.84
C VAL A 325 29.82 -12.13 -9.53
N ASP A 326 31.04 -11.62 -9.42
CA ASP A 326 31.84 -11.71 -8.20
C ASP A 326 31.43 -10.62 -7.19
N LEU A 327 31.78 -10.84 -5.93
CA LEU A 327 31.67 -9.82 -4.89
C LEU A 327 32.57 -8.63 -5.23
N MET A 328 32.13 -7.41 -4.91
CA MET A 328 32.97 -6.23 -5.15
C MET A 328 34.16 -6.18 -4.20
N SER A 329 35.22 -5.50 -4.61
CA SER A 329 36.35 -5.21 -3.71
C SER A 329 35.91 -4.30 -2.56
N THR A 330 36.67 -4.31 -1.47
CA THR A 330 36.41 -3.41 -0.34
C THR A 330 36.50 -1.94 -0.73
N ASP A 331 37.35 -1.59 -1.71
CA ASP A 331 37.54 -0.21 -2.15
C ASP A 331 36.33 0.28 -2.96
N VAL A 332 35.82 -0.56 -3.86
CA VAL A 332 34.58 -0.27 -4.60
C VAL A 332 33.38 -0.27 -3.65
N GLY A 333 33.37 -1.16 -2.65
CA GLY A 333 32.34 -1.18 -1.61
C GLY A 333 32.36 0.07 -0.73
N TRP A 334 33.56 0.59 -0.40
CA TRP A 334 33.72 1.87 0.27
C TRP A 334 33.19 3.01 -0.59
N GLU A 335 33.51 3.03 -1.89
CA GLU A 335 32.95 3.97 -2.87
C GLU A 335 31.42 3.96 -2.88
N LEU A 336 30.82 2.75 -2.92
CA LEU A 336 29.38 2.60 -2.89
C LEU A 336 28.76 3.14 -1.59
N LEU A 337 29.41 2.88 -0.45
CA LEU A 337 28.91 3.26 0.86
C LEU A 337 28.72 4.77 0.94
N TRP A 338 29.76 5.57 0.71
CA TRP A 338 29.66 7.02 0.85
C TRP A 338 28.82 7.67 -0.25
N LYS A 339 28.85 7.16 -1.49
CA LYS A 339 27.91 7.62 -2.54
C LYS A 339 26.46 7.38 -2.14
N SER A 340 26.17 6.23 -1.53
CA SER A 340 24.84 5.89 -1.04
C SER A 340 24.41 6.70 0.20
N MET A 341 25.34 7.41 0.84
CA MET A 341 25.06 8.40 1.88
C MET A 341 24.76 9.80 1.30
N ASN A 342 24.78 9.96 -0.03
CA ASN A 342 24.72 11.25 -0.75
C ASN A 342 25.90 12.18 -0.42
N ILE A 343 27.08 11.61 -0.19
CA ILE A 343 28.32 12.38 -0.02
C ILE A 343 29.00 12.48 -1.39
N SER A 344 29.44 13.69 -1.76
CA SER A 344 30.00 13.98 -3.09
C SER A 344 31.46 13.58 -3.22
N GLU A 345 32.26 13.80 -2.16
CA GLU A 345 33.70 13.58 -2.19
C GLU A 345 34.17 12.73 -1.01
N SER A 346 35.07 11.77 -1.28
CA SER A 346 35.61 10.88 -0.25
C SER A 346 36.49 11.60 0.78
N ILE A 347 36.97 12.81 0.46
CA ILE A 347 37.79 13.64 1.35
C ILE A 347 37.06 13.93 2.66
N GLU A 348 35.74 14.08 2.62
CA GLU A 348 34.89 14.35 3.78
C GLU A 348 34.88 13.19 4.82
N LEU A 349 35.32 11.98 4.42
CA LEU A 349 35.28 10.79 5.26
C LEU A 349 36.65 10.09 5.40
N GLN A 350 37.77 10.74 5.08
CA GLN A 350 39.09 10.11 5.16
C GLN A 350 39.39 9.53 6.55
N THR A 351 38.98 10.21 7.61
CA THR A 351 39.13 9.76 9.00
C THR A 351 38.24 8.56 9.36
N LEU A 352 37.23 8.26 8.55
CA LEU A 352 36.27 7.17 8.76
C LEU A 352 36.52 5.97 7.84
N GLN A 353 37.51 6.05 6.96
CA GLN A 353 37.76 5.03 5.93
C GLN A 353 38.01 3.65 6.53
N ASP A 354 38.83 3.53 7.58
CA ASP A 354 39.17 2.24 8.18
C ASP A 354 37.93 1.54 8.76
N VAL A 355 37.14 2.27 9.54
CA VAL A 355 35.87 1.78 10.12
C VAL A 355 34.85 1.50 9.03
N GLY A 356 34.79 2.35 8.00
CA GLY A 356 33.93 2.16 6.83
C GLY A 356 34.24 0.90 6.05
N ILE A 357 35.52 0.58 5.82
CA ILE A 357 35.95 -0.65 5.18
C ILE A 357 35.58 -1.86 6.04
N GLU A 358 35.71 -1.78 7.37
CA GLU A 358 35.25 -2.85 8.26
C GLU A 358 33.74 -3.09 8.13
N ILE A 359 32.93 -2.03 8.05
CA ILE A 359 31.49 -2.13 7.80
C ILE A 359 31.22 -2.79 6.44
N VAL A 360 31.93 -2.40 5.38
CA VAL A 360 31.81 -3.01 4.05
C VAL A 360 32.11 -4.51 4.09
N ARG A 361 33.13 -4.92 4.86
CA ARG A 361 33.43 -6.35 5.09
C ARG A 361 32.31 -7.05 5.84
N LYS A 362 31.72 -6.43 6.87
CA LYS A 362 30.54 -6.98 7.57
C LYS A 362 29.30 -7.11 6.67
N CYS A 363 29.16 -6.23 5.68
CA CYS A 363 28.14 -6.34 4.64
C CYS A 363 28.42 -7.45 3.61
N GLY A 364 29.52 -8.21 3.76
CA GLY A 364 29.92 -9.27 2.83
C GLY A 364 30.27 -8.76 1.43
N CYS A 365 30.61 -7.47 1.29
CA CYS A 365 30.81 -6.81 0.02
C CYS A 365 29.60 -6.94 -0.95
N LEU A 366 28.38 -7.01 -0.41
CA LEU A 366 27.15 -7.06 -1.21
C LEU A 366 26.58 -5.64 -1.42
N PRO A 367 26.33 -5.21 -2.67
CA PRO A 367 25.80 -3.88 -2.95
C PRO A 367 24.50 -3.56 -2.20
N LEU A 368 23.56 -4.51 -2.13
CA LEU A 368 22.31 -4.30 -1.37
C LEU A 368 22.58 -4.04 0.12
N ALA A 369 23.40 -4.87 0.75
CA ALA A 369 23.76 -4.76 2.16
C ALA A 369 24.46 -3.43 2.47
N ILE A 370 25.40 -3.02 1.60
CA ILE A 370 26.09 -1.74 1.70
C ILE A 370 25.10 -0.58 1.56
N LYS A 371 24.19 -0.63 0.59
CA LYS A 371 23.20 0.44 0.34
C LYS A 371 22.23 0.66 1.52
N VAL A 372 21.75 -0.41 2.15
CA VAL A 372 20.84 -0.26 3.31
C VAL A 372 21.59 0.24 4.55
N ILE A 373 22.83 -0.22 4.77
CA ILE A 373 23.65 0.26 5.90
C ILE A 373 24.16 1.68 5.70
N ALA A 374 24.48 2.08 4.46
CA ALA A 374 24.83 3.46 4.15
C ALA A 374 23.75 4.43 4.66
N ARG A 375 22.47 4.10 4.47
CA ARG A 375 21.37 4.94 4.93
C ARG A 375 21.18 4.93 6.44
N VAL A 376 21.52 3.82 7.12
CA VAL A 376 21.63 3.79 8.58
C VAL A 376 22.71 4.77 9.04
N LEU A 377 23.92 4.69 8.46
CA LEU A 377 25.04 5.57 8.82
C LEU A 377 24.75 7.04 8.50
N ALA A 378 24.05 7.33 7.40
CA ALA A 378 23.65 8.68 7.03
C ALA A 378 22.68 9.33 8.03
N SER A 379 21.95 8.52 8.81
CA SER A 379 21.09 9.00 9.89
C SER A 379 21.81 9.27 11.21
N LYS A 380 23.12 8.98 11.28
CA LYS A 380 23.96 9.13 12.47
C LYS A 380 24.98 10.26 12.27
N GLU A 381 25.58 10.69 13.37
CA GLU A 381 26.74 11.58 13.30
C GLU A 381 27.89 10.87 12.58
N GLN A 382 28.54 11.59 11.68
CA GLN A 382 29.68 11.10 10.88
C GLN A 382 30.96 11.13 11.73
N THR A 383 31.00 10.30 12.77
CA THR A 383 32.14 10.17 13.69
C THR A 383 32.54 8.70 13.86
N GLU A 384 33.82 8.48 14.14
CA GLU A 384 34.37 7.14 14.28
C GLU A 384 33.70 6.36 15.43
N ASN A 385 33.44 7.06 16.53
CA ASN A 385 32.77 6.50 17.70
C ASN A 385 31.37 6.00 17.38
N GLU A 386 30.58 6.76 16.63
CA GLU A 386 29.21 6.38 16.30
C GLU A 386 29.17 5.20 15.33
N TRP A 387 30.08 5.16 14.37
CA TRP A 387 30.21 4.03 13.45
C TRP A 387 30.70 2.75 14.16
N LYS A 388 31.63 2.89 15.11
CA LYS A 388 32.04 1.77 15.99
C LYS A 388 30.88 1.24 16.84
N LYS A 389 29.99 2.11 17.34
CA LYS A 389 28.77 1.66 18.02
C LYS A 389 27.92 0.79 17.10
N ILE A 390 27.72 1.20 15.85
CA ILE A 390 26.98 0.40 14.86
C ILE A 390 27.66 -0.95 14.61
N LEU A 391 28.99 -0.98 14.43
CA LEU A 391 29.75 -2.23 14.28
C LEU A 391 29.60 -3.17 15.47
N SER A 392 29.50 -2.63 16.68
CA SER A 392 29.40 -3.42 17.93
C SER A 392 28.00 -3.98 18.23
N LYS A 393 26.97 -3.64 17.44
CA LYS A 393 25.59 -4.09 17.72
C LYS A 393 25.43 -5.62 17.57
N ASN A 394 24.70 -6.22 18.50
CA ASN A 394 24.37 -7.65 18.47
C ASN A 394 23.54 -8.05 17.23
N ALA A 395 22.77 -7.13 16.65
CA ALA A 395 21.96 -7.34 15.46
C ALA A 395 22.75 -7.92 14.26
N TRP A 396 24.08 -7.69 14.18
CA TRP A 396 24.94 -8.30 13.16
C TRP A 396 25.01 -9.83 13.25
N PHE A 397 24.94 -10.38 14.46
CA PHE A 397 25.30 -11.77 14.77
C PHE A 397 24.08 -12.67 15.01
N MET A 398 22.89 -12.22 14.64
CA MET A 398 21.62 -12.89 14.93
C MET A 398 21.57 -14.30 14.31
N SER A 399 21.85 -15.32 15.11
CA SER A 399 21.97 -16.72 14.68
C SER A 399 20.63 -17.40 14.34
N ASN A 400 19.51 -16.81 14.75
CA ASN A 400 18.17 -17.37 14.51
C ASN A 400 17.60 -17.01 13.13
N LEU A 401 18.25 -16.16 12.35
CA LEU A 401 17.83 -15.83 10.98
C LEU A 401 18.47 -16.78 9.96
N PRO A 402 17.89 -16.99 8.77
CA PRO A 402 18.63 -17.59 7.64
C PRO A 402 19.87 -16.77 7.29
N ASN A 403 20.97 -17.41 6.87
CA ASN A 403 22.25 -16.74 6.61
C ASN A 403 22.12 -15.53 5.66
N ASP A 404 21.30 -15.65 4.62
CA ASP A 404 21.07 -14.59 3.63
C ASP A 404 20.31 -13.37 4.18
N LEU A 405 19.65 -13.51 5.33
CA LEU A 405 18.84 -12.46 5.98
C LEU A 405 19.54 -11.84 7.20
N ARG A 406 20.69 -12.39 7.62
CA ARG A 406 21.48 -11.91 8.77
C ARG A 406 22.25 -10.64 8.44
N GLY A 407 22.91 -10.10 9.47
CA GLY A 407 23.86 -9.01 9.31
C GLY A 407 23.19 -7.71 8.90
N ALA A 408 23.63 -7.15 7.78
CA ALA A 408 23.26 -5.82 7.32
C ALA A 408 21.75 -5.64 7.12
N LEU A 409 21.04 -6.65 6.59
CA LEU A 409 19.61 -6.56 6.30
C LEU A 409 18.77 -6.50 7.57
N TYR A 410 19.07 -7.37 8.55
CA TYR A 410 18.37 -7.32 9.84
C TYR A 410 18.74 -6.06 10.62
N LEU A 411 20.00 -5.65 10.61
CA LEU A 411 20.42 -4.41 11.28
C LEU A 411 19.73 -3.17 10.69
N SER A 412 19.55 -3.08 9.37
CA SER A 412 18.85 -1.95 8.78
C SER A 412 17.38 -1.88 9.24
N TYR A 413 16.73 -3.03 9.41
CA TYR A 413 15.41 -3.13 10.04
C TYR A 413 15.44 -2.77 11.53
N ASP A 414 16.43 -3.25 12.29
CA ASP A 414 16.54 -3.01 13.73
C ASP A 414 16.71 -1.51 14.05
N GLU A 415 17.47 -0.80 13.20
CA GLU A 415 17.69 0.65 13.29
C GLU A 415 16.53 1.51 12.76
N LEU A 416 15.44 0.92 12.27
CA LEU A 416 14.27 1.70 11.87
C LEU A 416 13.62 2.39 13.07
N PRO A 417 13.10 3.62 12.89
CA PRO A 417 12.14 4.21 13.81
C PRO A 417 10.95 3.26 14.05
N ARG A 418 10.39 3.31 15.25
CA ARG A 418 9.35 2.37 15.71
C ARG A 418 8.12 2.35 14.79
N HIS A 419 7.67 3.53 14.34
CA HIS A 419 6.53 3.67 13.42
C HIS A 419 6.80 3.01 12.05
N LEU A 420 8.02 3.10 11.51
CA LEU A 420 8.37 2.50 10.22
C LEU A 420 8.51 0.98 10.25
N LYS A 421 8.82 0.39 11.41
CA LYS A 421 8.97 -1.07 11.53
C LYS A 421 7.69 -1.79 11.13
N GLN A 422 6.52 -1.30 11.52
CA GLN A 422 5.24 -1.91 11.14
C GLN A 422 4.92 -1.70 9.66
N CYS A 423 5.19 -0.50 9.12
CA CYS A 423 5.05 -0.19 7.69
C CYS A 423 5.88 -1.14 6.81
N PHE A 424 7.18 -1.32 7.13
CA PHE A 424 8.08 -2.24 6.42
C PHE A 424 7.56 -3.68 6.46
N LEU A 425 7.17 -4.18 7.63
CA LEU A 425 6.67 -5.55 7.77
C LEU A 425 5.33 -5.75 7.06
N TYR A 426 4.52 -4.70 6.93
CA TYR A 426 3.26 -4.76 6.22
C TYR A 426 3.46 -4.96 4.72
N CYS A 427 4.55 -4.46 4.13
CA CYS A 427 4.88 -4.72 2.73
C CYS A 427 5.02 -6.22 2.39
N SER A 428 5.21 -7.09 3.39
CA SER A 428 5.22 -8.55 3.18
C SER A 428 3.90 -9.11 2.64
N VAL A 429 2.78 -8.39 2.73
CA VAL A 429 1.48 -8.84 2.16
C VAL A 429 1.49 -8.85 0.63
N TYR A 430 2.43 -8.16 -0.01
CA TYR A 430 2.54 -8.17 -1.46
C TYR A 430 3.30 -9.42 -1.94
N PRO A 431 2.93 -10.00 -3.10
CA PRO A 431 3.67 -11.10 -3.69
C PRO A 431 5.11 -10.70 -4.06
N GLU A 432 5.93 -11.68 -4.43
CA GLU A 432 7.27 -11.43 -4.93
C GLU A 432 7.19 -10.61 -6.23
N ASP A 433 8.14 -9.69 -6.44
CA ASP A 433 8.21 -8.78 -7.59
C ASP A 433 7.02 -7.84 -7.86
N ALA A 434 6.01 -7.89 -6.99
CA ALA A 434 4.79 -7.11 -7.12
C ALA A 434 5.10 -5.61 -7.16
N ASN A 435 4.42 -4.91 -8.06
CA ASN A 435 4.43 -3.47 -8.07
C ASN A 435 3.58 -2.94 -6.91
N ILE A 436 4.14 -2.07 -6.09
CA ILE A 436 3.49 -1.50 -4.91
C ILE A 436 3.23 -0.02 -5.18
N TYR A 437 1.96 0.34 -5.34
CA TYR A 437 1.55 1.72 -5.48
C TYR A 437 1.50 2.41 -4.11
N ARG A 438 2.08 3.62 -4.04
CA ARG A 438 2.14 4.45 -2.84
C ARG A 438 0.76 4.62 -2.23
N ASP A 439 -0.21 5.09 -3.01
CA ASP A 439 -1.52 5.48 -2.50
C ASP A 439 -2.25 4.27 -1.88
N ASP A 440 -2.13 3.07 -2.45
CA ASP A 440 -2.75 1.86 -1.87
C ASP A 440 -2.05 1.43 -0.58
N LEU A 441 -0.71 1.47 -0.57
CA LEU A 441 0.07 1.10 0.60
C LEU A 441 -0.17 2.05 1.79
N THR A 442 -0.20 3.36 1.54
CA THR A 442 -0.42 4.38 2.57
C THR A 442 -1.84 4.31 3.11
N ARG A 443 -2.85 4.13 2.24
CA ARG A 443 -4.25 3.86 2.64
C ARG A 443 -4.36 2.64 3.54
N MET A 444 -3.64 1.56 3.23
CA MET A 444 -3.60 0.38 4.10
C MET A 444 -2.94 0.70 5.45
N TRP A 445 -1.83 1.43 5.49
CA TRP A 445 -1.17 1.81 6.75
C TRP A 445 -2.08 2.67 7.64
N ILE A 446 -2.82 3.62 7.06
CA ILE A 446 -3.82 4.44 7.76
C ILE A 446 -4.93 3.55 8.32
N ALA A 447 -5.49 2.65 7.51
CA ALA A 447 -6.53 1.72 7.92
C ALA A 447 -6.09 0.74 9.03
N LYS A 448 -4.78 0.44 9.09
CA LYS A 448 -4.20 -0.35 10.19
C LYS A 448 -3.88 0.47 11.44
N GLY A 449 -3.88 1.80 11.34
CA GLY A 449 -3.52 2.71 12.42
C GLY A 449 -2.02 2.76 12.69
N PHE A 450 -1.19 2.60 11.67
CA PHE A 450 0.28 2.67 11.79
C PHE A 450 0.82 4.10 11.73
N ILE A 451 0.00 5.03 11.26
CA ILE A 451 0.37 6.43 11.08
C ILE A 451 0.05 7.20 12.36
N GLU A 452 1.05 7.89 12.90
CA GLU A 452 0.91 8.73 14.07
C GLU A 452 0.17 10.03 13.70
N ASP A 453 -0.76 10.46 14.56
CA ASP A 453 -1.41 11.76 14.41
C ASP A 453 -0.55 12.84 15.10
N HIS A 454 0.04 13.73 14.30
CA HIS A 454 0.90 14.80 14.78
C HIS A 454 0.16 16.11 15.06
N GLY A 455 -1.16 16.17 14.88
CA GLY A 455 -1.97 17.36 15.10
C GLY A 455 -1.68 18.46 14.07
N GLY A 456 -2.67 18.78 13.23
CA GLY A 456 -2.55 19.84 12.21
C GLY A 456 -1.93 19.39 10.88
N GLN A 457 -1.48 18.14 10.76
CA GLN A 457 -1.12 17.50 9.50
C GLN A 457 -2.13 16.38 9.17
N LEU A 458 -2.43 16.17 7.88
CA LEU A 458 -3.27 15.05 7.46
C LEU A 458 -2.52 13.72 7.59
N LEU A 459 -3.21 12.66 8.01
CA LEU A 459 -2.61 11.32 8.11
C LEU A 459 -2.03 10.85 6.77
N GLU A 460 -2.64 11.23 5.66
CA GLU A 460 -2.19 10.87 4.32
C GLU A 460 -0.85 11.53 3.96
N GLU A 461 -0.54 12.71 4.50
CA GLU A 461 0.75 13.36 4.29
C GLU A 461 1.84 12.67 5.12
N THR A 462 1.58 12.37 6.40
CA THR A 462 2.50 11.60 7.25
C THR A 462 2.72 10.19 6.69
N ALA A 463 1.70 9.55 6.12
CA ALA A 463 1.83 8.25 5.47
C ALA A 463 2.73 8.31 4.21
N ASP A 464 2.58 9.36 3.40
CA ASP A 464 3.46 9.61 2.25
C ASP A 464 4.91 9.83 2.71
N GLU A 465 5.13 10.58 3.80
CA GLU A 465 6.46 10.77 4.39
C GLU A 465 7.09 9.44 4.82
N TYR A 466 6.34 8.56 5.49
CA TYR A 466 6.82 7.23 5.88
C TYR A 466 7.19 6.38 4.66
N TYR A 467 6.40 6.45 3.60
CA TYR A 467 6.69 5.77 2.33
C TYR A 467 8.01 6.25 1.72
N TYR A 468 8.18 7.58 1.61
CA TYR A 468 9.39 8.16 1.06
C TYR A 468 10.61 7.93 1.96
N GLU A 469 10.44 7.80 3.28
CA GLU A 469 11.53 7.43 4.17
C GLU A 469 11.99 5.97 3.95
N LEU A 470 11.07 5.02 3.71
CA LEU A 470 11.44 3.65 3.35
C LEU A 470 12.19 3.58 2.01
N ILE A 471 11.80 4.40 1.02
CA ILE A 471 12.57 4.58 -0.22
C ILE A 471 13.95 5.16 0.08
N HIS A 472 14.01 6.25 0.86
CA HIS A 472 15.25 6.91 1.22
C HIS A 472 16.22 5.95 1.93
N ARG A 473 15.71 5.03 2.74
CA ARG A 473 16.48 4.00 3.44
C ARG A 473 16.90 2.81 2.55
N ASN A 474 16.61 2.85 1.25
CA ASN A 474 16.83 1.76 0.28
C ASN A 474 16.09 0.45 0.67
N LEU A 475 15.01 0.55 1.43
CA LEU A 475 14.17 -0.60 1.80
C LEU A 475 13.06 -0.86 0.78
N LEU A 476 12.65 0.20 0.06
CA LEU A 476 11.82 0.16 -1.13
C LEU A 476 12.59 0.75 -2.31
N GLN A 477 12.42 0.16 -3.49
CA GLN A 477 13.06 0.60 -4.72
C GLN A 477 12.03 1.29 -5.61
N PRO A 478 12.17 2.60 -5.91
CA PRO A 478 11.23 3.31 -6.74
C PRO A 478 11.28 2.79 -8.18
N ASP A 479 10.13 2.77 -8.84
CA ASP A 479 10.04 2.49 -10.27
C ASP A 479 10.43 3.74 -11.07
N GLY A 480 11.46 3.62 -11.90
CA GLY A 480 11.95 4.72 -12.74
C GLY A 480 10.98 5.17 -13.83
N LEU A 481 9.90 4.44 -14.08
CA LEU A 481 8.81 4.88 -14.98
C LEU A 481 7.94 5.98 -14.36
N TYR A 482 7.94 6.11 -13.03
CA TYR A 482 7.11 7.06 -12.30
C TYR A 482 7.99 8.17 -11.70
N TYR A 483 7.94 9.37 -12.30
CA TYR A 483 8.75 10.50 -11.86
C TYR A 483 8.53 10.90 -10.40
N ASP A 484 7.29 10.79 -9.90
CA ASP A 484 6.95 11.12 -8.50
C ASP A 484 7.21 9.96 -7.53
N HIS A 485 7.79 8.86 -8.05
CA HIS A 485 8.03 7.61 -7.34
C HIS A 485 6.78 7.06 -6.63
N SER A 486 5.59 7.31 -7.21
CA SER A 486 4.31 6.77 -6.73
C SER A 486 4.20 5.24 -6.84
N SER A 487 5.21 4.59 -7.44
CA SER A 487 5.29 3.15 -7.60
C SER A 487 6.67 2.66 -7.15
N CYS A 488 6.71 1.52 -6.46
CA CYS A 488 7.95 0.91 -5.99
C CYS A 488 7.87 -0.62 -5.97
N LYS A 489 9.03 -1.26 -5.75
CA LYS A 489 9.15 -2.70 -5.45
C LYS A 489 9.96 -2.91 -4.19
N MET A 490 9.70 -4.01 -3.48
CA MET A 490 10.55 -4.46 -2.37
C MET A 490 11.48 -5.57 -2.86
N HIS A 491 12.80 -5.39 -2.70
CA HIS A 491 13.79 -6.41 -3.09
C HIS A 491 13.53 -7.73 -2.33
N ASP A 492 13.66 -8.88 -3.01
CA ASP A 492 13.27 -10.19 -2.45
C ASP A 492 13.92 -10.54 -1.12
N LEU A 493 15.20 -10.23 -0.89
CA LEU A 493 15.85 -10.48 0.41
C LEU A 493 15.22 -9.64 1.53
N LEU A 494 14.83 -8.39 1.26
CA LEU A 494 14.12 -7.54 2.23
C LEU A 494 12.69 -8.04 2.44
N ARG A 495 12.02 -8.49 1.38
CA ARG A 495 10.70 -9.12 1.47
C ARG A 495 10.76 -10.42 2.27
N GLN A 496 11.75 -11.28 2.03
CA GLN A 496 11.99 -12.52 2.78
C GLN A 496 12.25 -12.22 4.26
N LEU A 497 13.01 -11.16 4.58
CA LEU A 497 13.17 -10.68 5.94
C LEU A 497 11.82 -10.27 6.55
N ALA A 498 11.02 -9.47 5.85
CA ALA A 498 9.71 -9.05 6.32
C ALA A 498 8.73 -10.22 6.53
N CYS A 499 8.71 -11.18 5.61
CA CYS A 499 7.95 -12.43 5.71
C CYS A 499 8.45 -13.27 6.89
N TYR A 500 9.76 -13.45 7.06
CA TYR A 500 10.33 -14.21 8.17
C TYR A 500 9.96 -13.60 9.52
N LEU A 501 10.04 -12.27 9.64
CA LEU A 501 9.69 -11.54 10.85
C LEU A 501 8.17 -11.54 11.14
N SER A 502 7.34 -11.77 10.11
CA SER A 502 5.87 -11.79 10.19
C SER A 502 5.25 -13.19 10.11
N ARG A 503 6.05 -14.27 10.04
CA ARG A 503 5.63 -15.63 9.65
C ARG A 503 4.57 -16.26 10.55
N GLU A 504 4.45 -15.82 11.80
CA GLU A 504 3.44 -16.33 12.74
C GLU A 504 2.04 -15.77 12.47
N GLU A 505 1.96 -14.61 11.83
CA GLU A 505 0.73 -13.80 11.75
C GLU A 505 0.35 -13.44 10.31
N CYS A 506 1.23 -13.68 9.34
CA CYS A 506 1.06 -13.32 7.95
C CYS A 506 1.13 -14.56 7.07
N PHE A 507 0.11 -14.71 6.23
CA PHE A 507 0.05 -15.72 5.17
C PHE A 507 0.00 -15.02 3.81
N VAL A 508 0.82 -15.50 2.88
CA VAL A 508 0.82 -15.06 1.48
C VAL A 508 0.90 -16.30 0.61
N GLY A 509 -0.15 -16.57 -0.17
CA GLY A 509 -0.17 -17.74 -1.05
C GLY A 509 -1.58 -18.21 -1.41
N ASN A 510 -1.66 -19.44 -1.92
CA ASN A 510 -2.90 -20.02 -2.41
C ASN A 510 -3.90 -20.27 -1.26
N PRO A 511 -5.15 -19.80 -1.36
CA PRO A 511 -6.10 -19.88 -0.26
C PRO A 511 -6.55 -21.32 0.05
N GLU A 512 -6.40 -22.26 -0.88
CA GLU A 512 -6.68 -23.69 -0.63
C GLU A 512 -5.72 -24.31 0.41
N SER A 513 -4.53 -23.73 0.57
CA SER A 513 -3.58 -24.15 1.61
C SER A 513 -3.93 -23.63 3.01
N LEU A 514 -4.96 -22.78 3.13
CA LEU A 514 -5.48 -22.32 4.41
C LEU A 514 -6.28 -23.47 5.07
N VAL A 515 -5.63 -24.22 5.96
CA VAL A 515 -6.29 -25.21 6.81
C VAL A 515 -6.74 -24.54 8.12
N GLY A 516 -7.94 -24.87 8.64
CA GLY A 516 -8.59 -24.15 9.75
C GLY A 516 -7.72 -23.88 10.99
N ASN A 517 -6.93 -24.87 11.44
CA ASN A 517 -6.01 -24.70 12.58
C ASN A 517 -4.92 -23.65 12.31
N THR A 518 -4.46 -23.53 11.07
CA THR A 518 -3.44 -22.57 10.64
C THR A 518 -3.99 -21.14 10.64
N VAL A 519 -5.26 -20.95 10.28
CA VAL A 519 -5.89 -19.62 10.17
C VAL A 519 -6.15 -18.97 11.53
N SER A 520 -6.33 -19.78 12.58
CA SER A 520 -6.60 -19.28 13.94
C SER A 520 -5.53 -18.30 14.48
N LYS A 521 -4.27 -18.47 14.05
CA LYS A 521 -3.14 -17.63 14.46
C LYS A 521 -2.87 -16.46 13.50
N LEU A 522 -3.46 -16.48 12.31
CA LEU A 522 -3.22 -15.45 11.30
C LEU A 522 -3.92 -14.14 11.68
N ARG A 523 -3.27 -13.03 11.32
CA ARG A 523 -3.78 -11.67 11.40
C ARG A 523 -3.83 -11.00 10.04
N ARG A 524 -2.99 -11.45 9.10
CA ARG A 524 -2.90 -10.94 7.74
C ARG A 524 -2.94 -12.12 6.77
N VAL A 525 -3.86 -12.06 5.83
CA VAL A 525 -4.02 -13.03 4.76
C VAL A 525 -3.95 -12.27 3.45
N SER A 526 -2.96 -12.61 2.64
CA SER A 526 -2.86 -12.19 1.24
C SER A 526 -3.00 -13.42 0.36
N VAL A 527 -4.06 -13.42 -0.43
CA VAL A 527 -4.44 -14.52 -1.29
C VAL A 527 -3.80 -14.30 -2.66
N VAL A 528 -2.93 -15.23 -3.05
CA VAL A 528 -2.24 -15.26 -4.34
C VAL A 528 -2.55 -16.59 -5.01
N THR A 529 -3.19 -16.57 -6.18
CA THR A 529 -3.54 -17.79 -6.91
C THR A 529 -3.49 -17.58 -8.42
N ASP A 530 -3.09 -18.64 -9.10
CA ASP A 530 -3.03 -18.80 -10.56
C ASP A 530 -4.30 -19.44 -11.16
N LYS A 531 -5.25 -19.89 -10.32
CA LYS A 531 -6.50 -20.53 -10.75
C LYS A 531 -7.58 -19.50 -11.08
N ASN A 532 -8.35 -19.76 -12.15
CA ASN A 532 -9.39 -18.84 -12.67
C ASN A 532 -10.49 -18.53 -11.66
N MET A 533 -10.85 -19.54 -10.86
CA MET A 533 -11.79 -19.38 -9.77
C MET A 533 -11.30 -20.22 -8.60
N VAL A 534 -11.19 -19.60 -7.43
CA VAL A 534 -10.89 -20.31 -6.19
C VAL A 534 -12.02 -20.09 -5.20
N MET A 535 -12.49 -21.21 -4.65
CA MET A 535 -13.35 -21.23 -3.49
C MET A 535 -12.47 -21.28 -2.25
N LEU A 536 -12.85 -20.52 -1.23
CA LEU A 536 -12.24 -20.73 0.07
C LEU A 536 -12.52 -22.15 0.54
N PRO A 537 -11.52 -22.84 1.14
CA PRO A 537 -11.74 -24.15 1.71
C PRO A 537 -12.95 -24.13 2.66
N SER A 538 -13.63 -25.27 2.77
CA SER A 538 -14.70 -25.44 3.76
C SER A 538 -14.11 -25.27 5.16
N MET A 539 -14.21 -24.05 5.66
CA MET A 539 -13.80 -23.70 7.01
C MET A 539 -14.96 -23.97 7.97
N ASP A 540 -14.64 -24.48 9.16
CA ASP A 540 -15.58 -24.64 10.27
C ASP A 540 -16.35 -23.34 10.55
N GLU A 541 -17.47 -23.42 11.26
CA GLU A 541 -18.27 -22.25 11.68
C GLU A 541 -17.56 -21.32 12.69
N VAL A 542 -16.25 -21.47 12.86
CA VAL A 542 -15.40 -20.70 13.76
C VAL A 542 -15.14 -19.30 13.18
N GLN A 543 -15.21 -18.29 14.05
CA GLN A 543 -14.78 -16.93 13.72
C GLN A 543 -13.25 -16.81 13.82
N TYR A 544 -12.62 -16.27 12.78
CA TYR A 544 -11.18 -16.06 12.72
C TYR A 544 -10.81 -14.63 13.03
N LYS A 545 -9.70 -14.45 13.76
CA LYS A 545 -9.15 -13.15 14.16
C LYS A 545 -8.30 -12.48 13.06
N VAL A 546 -8.61 -12.75 11.79
CA VAL A 546 -7.94 -12.11 10.66
C VAL A 546 -8.35 -10.64 10.61
N ARG A 547 -7.35 -9.75 10.49
CA ARG A 547 -7.53 -8.29 10.46
C ARG A 547 -7.26 -7.66 9.10
N THR A 548 -6.55 -8.37 8.23
CA THR A 548 -6.30 -7.96 6.85
C THR A 548 -6.59 -9.14 5.95
N TRP A 549 -7.47 -8.93 4.99
CA TRP A 549 -7.67 -9.81 3.86
C TRP A 549 -7.39 -9.02 2.59
N LYS A 550 -6.47 -9.51 1.77
CA LYS A 550 -6.17 -8.94 0.46
C LYS A 550 -6.18 -10.04 -0.60
N THR A 551 -6.78 -9.75 -1.74
CA THR A 551 -6.59 -10.52 -2.97
C THR A 551 -5.54 -9.84 -3.84
N SER A 552 -4.59 -10.59 -4.38
CA SER A 552 -3.64 -10.09 -5.37
C SER A 552 -4.14 -10.38 -6.78
N TYR A 553 -3.96 -9.40 -7.66
CA TYR A 553 -4.30 -9.42 -9.08
C TYR A 553 -4.00 -10.76 -9.74
N GLU A 554 -5.04 -11.33 -10.35
CA GLU A 554 -4.99 -12.03 -11.64
C GLU A 554 -6.36 -12.69 -11.92
N LYS A 555 -7.13 -13.13 -10.90
CA LYS A 555 -8.31 -14.00 -11.11
C LYS A 555 -9.39 -13.87 -10.02
N THR A 556 -10.61 -14.29 -10.33
CA THR A 556 -11.81 -14.09 -9.49
C THR A 556 -11.85 -14.99 -8.24
N LEU A 557 -11.62 -14.40 -7.06
CA LEU A 557 -12.04 -15.01 -5.80
C LEU A 557 -13.57 -14.92 -5.70
N ARG A 558 -14.25 -16.06 -5.50
CA ARG A 558 -15.68 -16.05 -5.23
C ARG A 558 -15.93 -15.89 -3.74
N VAL A 559 -16.47 -14.72 -3.37
CA VAL A 559 -16.81 -14.40 -1.98
C VAL A 559 -18.30 -14.63 -1.77
N ASP A 560 -18.65 -15.45 -0.80
CA ASP A 560 -20.05 -15.70 -0.40
C ASP A 560 -20.40 -15.00 0.92
N ASN A 561 -21.67 -15.10 1.33
CA ASN A 561 -22.14 -14.48 2.56
C ASN A 561 -21.52 -15.06 3.83
N SER A 562 -21.00 -16.29 3.79
CA SER A 562 -20.36 -16.93 4.94
C SER A 562 -19.01 -16.28 5.24
N PHE A 563 -18.31 -15.78 4.22
CA PHE A 563 -17.05 -15.04 4.37
C PHE A 563 -17.16 -13.91 5.39
N PHE A 564 -18.14 -13.02 5.20
CA PHE A 564 -18.35 -11.86 6.07
C PHE A 564 -18.73 -12.23 7.51
N LYS A 565 -19.26 -13.43 7.74
CA LYS A 565 -19.55 -13.94 9.10
C LYS A 565 -18.33 -14.56 9.76
N ARG A 566 -17.41 -15.14 8.97
CA ARG A 566 -16.20 -15.83 9.44
C ARG A 566 -15.09 -14.88 9.88
N PHE A 567 -15.04 -13.68 9.31
CA PHE A 567 -13.94 -12.73 9.58
C PHE A 567 -14.45 -11.42 10.21
N PRO A 568 -15.04 -11.46 11.43
CA PRO A 568 -15.63 -10.27 12.06
C PRO A 568 -14.61 -9.21 12.46
N TYR A 569 -13.33 -9.57 12.58
CA TYR A 569 -12.23 -8.70 13.04
C TYR A 569 -11.50 -7.96 11.90
N LEU A 570 -12.00 -8.03 10.67
CA LEU A 570 -11.36 -7.37 9.53
C LEU A 570 -11.30 -5.85 9.72
N ARG A 571 -10.13 -5.30 9.39
CA ARG A 571 -9.88 -3.85 9.30
C ARG A 571 -9.61 -3.43 7.87
N VAL A 572 -8.90 -4.27 7.13
CA VAL A 572 -8.63 -4.10 5.70
C VAL A 572 -9.25 -5.28 4.98
N LEU A 573 -10.21 -5.01 4.10
CA LEU A 573 -10.78 -5.97 3.17
C LEU A 573 -10.59 -5.42 1.76
N ASP A 574 -9.64 -6.02 1.05
CA ASP A 574 -9.35 -5.74 -0.34
C ASP A 574 -9.78 -6.96 -1.16
N LEU A 575 -10.80 -6.75 -1.99
CA LEU A 575 -11.40 -7.71 -2.91
C LEU A 575 -11.27 -7.22 -4.36
N THR A 576 -10.28 -6.39 -4.67
CA THR A 576 -10.10 -5.84 -6.02
C THR A 576 -10.11 -6.96 -7.07
N ASP A 577 -10.84 -6.72 -8.16
CA ASP A 577 -11.07 -7.63 -9.30
C ASP A 577 -11.67 -9.01 -8.92
N SER A 578 -12.29 -9.14 -7.74
CA SER A 578 -12.97 -10.36 -7.30
C SER A 578 -14.42 -10.46 -7.79
N PHE A 579 -14.96 -11.67 -7.83
CA PHE A 579 -16.37 -11.89 -8.14
C PHE A 579 -17.23 -11.77 -6.89
N VAL A 580 -17.87 -10.61 -6.74
CA VAL A 580 -18.70 -10.22 -5.59
C VAL A 580 -20.05 -9.69 -6.10
N PRO A 581 -21.03 -10.57 -6.41
CA PRO A 581 -22.29 -10.16 -7.03
C PRO A 581 -23.16 -9.28 -6.11
N SER A 582 -23.04 -9.47 -4.79
CA SER A 582 -23.77 -8.71 -3.79
C SER A 582 -23.03 -8.68 -2.46
N ILE A 583 -23.04 -7.53 -1.78
CA ILE A 583 -22.58 -7.43 -0.39
C ILE A 583 -23.74 -7.72 0.57
N PRO A 584 -23.63 -8.73 1.46
CA PRO A 584 -24.72 -9.08 2.37
C PRO A 584 -24.91 -8.04 3.46
N GLY A 585 -26.13 -7.95 4.02
CA GLY A 585 -26.43 -7.06 5.14
C GLY A 585 -25.59 -7.29 6.40
N CYS A 586 -25.01 -8.49 6.57
CA CYS A 586 -24.09 -8.76 7.68
C CYS A 586 -22.75 -8.00 7.58
N ILE A 587 -22.47 -7.31 6.46
CA ILE A 587 -21.35 -6.37 6.37
C ILE A 587 -21.40 -5.33 7.50
N GLY A 588 -22.61 -4.90 7.91
CA GLY A 588 -22.78 -3.93 8.99
C GLY A 588 -22.33 -4.42 10.37
N ASN A 589 -21.99 -5.71 10.51
CA ASN A 589 -21.42 -6.29 11.72
C ASN A 589 -19.89 -6.23 11.74
N LEU A 590 -19.22 -5.89 10.63
CA LEU A 590 -17.77 -5.74 10.56
C LEU A 590 -17.32 -4.40 11.15
N ILE A 591 -17.65 -4.15 12.42
CA ILE A 591 -17.48 -2.85 13.09
C ILE A 591 -16.01 -2.39 13.16
N HIS A 592 -15.06 -3.30 12.95
CA HIS A 592 -13.63 -3.02 12.92
C HIS A 592 -13.15 -2.52 11.54
N LEU A 593 -13.97 -2.62 10.49
CA LEU A 593 -13.57 -2.35 9.13
C LEU A 593 -13.21 -0.87 8.95
N ARG A 594 -12.01 -0.63 8.42
CA ARG A 594 -11.42 0.70 8.13
C ARG A 594 -11.24 0.91 6.63
N LEU A 595 -10.98 -0.16 5.87
CA LEU A 595 -10.82 -0.12 4.42
C LEU A 595 -11.65 -1.23 3.79
N LEU A 596 -12.54 -0.86 2.87
CA LEU A 596 -13.26 -1.75 1.99
C LEU A 596 -12.95 -1.37 0.54
N ASP A 597 -12.20 -2.24 -0.15
CA ASP A 597 -11.88 -2.10 -1.56
C ASP A 597 -12.65 -3.15 -2.38
N LEU A 598 -13.51 -2.65 -3.26
CA LEU A 598 -14.33 -3.42 -4.20
C LEU A 598 -14.04 -3.00 -5.65
N ASP A 599 -12.90 -2.36 -5.91
CA ASP A 599 -12.52 -1.91 -7.24
C ASP A 599 -12.57 -3.06 -8.26
N GLY A 600 -13.20 -2.82 -9.41
CA GLY A 600 -13.31 -3.80 -10.50
C GLY A 600 -14.24 -4.99 -10.20
N THR A 601 -14.95 -4.99 -9.07
CA THR A 601 -15.91 -6.06 -8.76
C THR A 601 -17.23 -5.87 -9.50
N ASN A 602 -18.02 -6.94 -9.61
CA ASN A 602 -19.35 -6.93 -10.22
C ASN A 602 -20.49 -6.60 -9.24
N VAL A 603 -20.19 -5.85 -8.17
CA VAL A 603 -21.20 -5.46 -7.18
C VAL A 603 -22.24 -4.54 -7.83
N SER A 604 -23.52 -4.87 -7.64
CA SER A 604 -24.64 -4.11 -8.21
C SER A 604 -25.28 -3.13 -7.23
N CYS A 605 -25.17 -3.41 -5.92
CA CYS A 605 -25.68 -2.54 -4.86
C CYS A 605 -24.92 -2.76 -3.54
N LEU A 606 -24.96 -1.74 -2.68
CA LEU A 606 -24.52 -1.82 -1.29
C LEU A 606 -25.73 -1.84 -0.36
N PRO A 607 -25.73 -2.63 0.73
CA PRO A 607 -26.84 -2.66 1.68
C PRO A 607 -26.84 -1.41 2.57
N GLU A 608 -28.01 -0.96 3.04
CA GLU A 608 -28.13 0.17 4.00
C GLU A 608 -27.37 -0.09 5.31
N SER A 609 -27.13 -1.34 5.68
CA SER A 609 -26.31 -1.71 6.84
C SER A 609 -24.85 -1.21 6.75
N ILE A 610 -24.38 -0.79 5.57
CA ILE A 610 -23.05 -0.18 5.41
C ILE A 610 -22.87 1.03 6.35
N GLY A 611 -23.94 1.77 6.65
CA GLY A 611 -23.91 2.92 7.57
C GLY A 611 -23.52 2.58 9.00
N ASN A 612 -23.54 1.30 9.38
CA ASN A 612 -23.08 0.83 10.70
C ASN A 612 -21.55 0.81 10.81
N LEU A 613 -20.82 0.86 9.68
CA LEU A 613 -19.36 0.88 9.64
C LEU A 613 -18.82 2.27 9.99
N LYS A 614 -19.10 2.75 11.21
CA LYS A 614 -18.69 4.09 11.68
C LYS A 614 -17.20 4.33 11.62
N ASN A 615 -16.45 3.24 11.66
CA ASN A 615 -15.01 3.22 11.62
C ASN A 615 -14.43 3.25 10.19
N LEU A 616 -15.24 3.05 9.15
CA LEU A 616 -14.74 2.99 7.77
C LEU A 616 -14.10 4.32 7.36
N GLN A 617 -12.86 4.25 6.89
CA GLN A 617 -12.04 5.37 6.44
C GLN A 617 -11.90 5.38 4.92
N ILE A 618 -11.85 4.22 4.27
CA ILE A 618 -11.68 4.11 2.82
C ILE A 618 -12.77 3.19 2.27
N LEU A 619 -13.52 3.72 1.31
CA LEU A 619 -14.47 2.96 0.50
C LEU A 619 -14.10 3.16 -0.97
N ASN A 620 -13.56 2.12 -1.59
CA ASN A 620 -13.21 2.13 -3.01
C ASN A 620 -14.23 1.29 -3.79
N LEU A 621 -14.95 1.94 -4.69
CA LEU A 621 -15.97 1.38 -5.58
C LEU A 621 -15.68 1.78 -7.03
N GLU A 622 -14.40 1.99 -7.35
CA GLU A 622 -13.96 2.28 -8.72
C GLU A 622 -14.23 1.07 -9.64
N ARG A 623 -14.44 1.34 -10.93
CA ARG A 623 -14.67 0.31 -11.97
C ARG A 623 -15.76 -0.73 -11.64
N CYS A 624 -16.70 -0.41 -10.74
CA CYS A 624 -17.86 -1.23 -10.42
C CYS A 624 -18.96 -0.98 -11.46
N VAL A 625 -18.83 -1.61 -12.63
CA VAL A 625 -19.66 -1.30 -13.82
C VAL A 625 -21.16 -1.58 -13.64
N ALA A 626 -21.54 -2.43 -12.69
CA ALA A 626 -22.93 -2.75 -12.36
C ALA A 626 -23.51 -1.85 -11.24
N LEU A 627 -22.69 -1.00 -10.62
CA LEU A 627 -23.08 -0.16 -9.51
C LEU A 627 -23.61 1.19 -10.02
N HIS A 628 -24.92 1.40 -9.79
CA HIS A 628 -25.64 2.56 -10.32
C HIS A 628 -26.09 3.56 -9.25
N SER A 629 -26.18 3.10 -7.99
CA SER A 629 -26.68 3.89 -6.87
C SER A 629 -25.87 3.66 -5.60
N LEU A 630 -25.83 4.67 -4.74
CA LEU A 630 -25.27 4.61 -3.39
C LEU A 630 -26.41 4.61 -2.36
N PRO A 631 -26.38 3.75 -1.32
CA PRO A 631 -27.42 3.74 -0.30
C PRO A 631 -27.39 5.03 0.54
N SER A 632 -28.53 5.37 1.16
CA SER A 632 -28.64 6.60 1.97
C SER A 632 -27.69 6.61 3.16
N ALA A 633 -27.42 5.42 3.69
CA ALA A 633 -26.50 5.15 4.77
C ALA A 633 -25.03 5.55 4.54
N ILE A 634 -24.58 5.81 3.29
CA ILE A 634 -23.22 6.30 3.01
C ILE A 634 -22.92 7.59 3.80
N THR A 635 -23.91 8.46 3.94
CA THR A 635 -23.79 9.73 4.68
C THR A 635 -23.59 9.56 6.19
N GLN A 636 -23.67 8.33 6.69
CA GLN A 636 -23.46 8.01 8.10
C GLN A 636 -22.04 7.51 8.40
N LEU A 637 -21.18 7.37 7.38
CA LEU A 637 -19.78 6.96 7.50
C LEU A 637 -18.92 8.13 7.94
N CYS A 638 -19.12 8.59 9.18
CA CYS A 638 -18.54 9.85 9.67
C CYS A 638 -17.02 9.89 9.72
N ASN A 639 -16.30 8.76 9.65
CA ASN A 639 -14.83 8.71 9.60
C ASN A 639 -14.27 8.50 8.18
N LEU A 640 -15.12 8.57 7.15
CA LEU A 640 -14.71 8.32 5.77
C LEU A 640 -13.78 9.43 5.27
N ARG A 641 -12.64 9.01 4.74
CA ARG A 641 -11.55 9.83 4.18
C ARG A 641 -11.46 9.70 2.68
N ARG A 642 -11.65 8.49 2.14
CA ARG A 642 -11.69 8.24 0.70
C ARG A 642 -13.03 7.66 0.25
N LEU A 643 -13.57 8.22 -0.84
CA LEU A 643 -14.66 7.65 -1.62
C LEU A 643 -14.25 7.58 -3.11
N GLY A 644 -13.93 6.38 -3.59
CA GLY A 644 -13.60 6.12 -5.00
C GLY A 644 -14.82 5.65 -5.77
N LEU A 645 -15.20 6.34 -6.84
CA LEU A 645 -16.34 6.02 -7.73
C LEU A 645 -15.96 6.12 -9.22
N ASN A 646 -14.69 6.35 -9.51
CA ASN A 646 -14.22 6.52 -10.88
C ASN A 646 -14.56 5.30 -11.75
N TYR A 647 -14.97 5.55 -13.00
CA TYR A 647 -15.45 4.52 -13.94
C TYR A 647 -16.66 3.67 -13.47
N SER A 648 -17.32 4.04 -12.37
CA SER A 648 -18.59 3.44 -11.97
C SER A 648 -19.75 4.33 -12.45
N PRO A 649 -20.76 3.77 -13.13
CA PRO A 649 -21.86 4.54 -13.72
C PRO A 649 -22.90 4.97 -12.68
N ILE A 650 -22.46 5.72 -11.66
CA ILE A 650 -23.30 6.24 -10.58
C ILE A 650 -24.14 7.41 -11.10
N TYR A 651 -25.46 7.30 -10.89
CA TYR A 651 -26.43 8.36 -11.18
C TYR A 651 -27.51 8.49 -10.09
N GLN A 652 -27.41 7.75 -8.97
CA GLN A 652 -28.26 7.98 -7.80
C GLN A 652 -27.40 8.04 -6.54
N VAL A 653 -27.30 9.22 -5.94
CA VAL A 653 -26.51 9.46 -4.74
C VAL A 653 -27.34 10.12 -3.64
N PRO A 654 -27.03 9.89 -2.35
CA PRO A 654 -27.77 10.53 -1.27
C PRO A 654 -27.37 11.99 -1.09
N LYS A 655 -28.29 12.82 -0.59
CA LYS A 655 -27.96 14.17 -0.12
C LYS A 655 -27.14 14.15 1.16
N GLY A 656 -26.21 15.08 1.30
CA GLY A 656 -25.46 15.31 2.54
C GLY A 656 -24.09 14.65 2.54
N THR A 657 -23.40 14.61 1.39
CA THR A 657 -21.96 14.32 1.34
C THR A 657 -21.14 15.33 2.13
N GLY A 658 -21.62 16.56 2.26
CA GLY A 658 -21.00 17.56 3.14
C GLY A 658 -20.90 17.15 4.62
N LYS A 659 -21.63 16.11 5.06
CA LYS A 659 -21.50 15.55 6.43
C LYS A 659 -20.25 14.69 6.63
N LEU A 660 -19.57 14.32 5.53
CA LEU A 660 -18.38 13.48 5.55
C LEU A 660 -17.14 14.38 5.65
N GLU A 661 -17.02 15.11 6.76
CA GLU A 661 -16.08 16.23 6.95
C GLU A 661 -14.59 15.82 6.84
N PHE A 662 -14.28 14.54 7.07
CA PHE A 662 -12.93 13.98 6.93
C PHE A 662 -12.59 13.52 5.51
N LEU A 663 -13.50 13.67 4.54
CA LEU A 663 -13.20 13.33 3.15
C LEU A 663 -12.02 14.15 2.64
N ASN A 664 -10.97 13.44 2.25
CA ASN A 664 -9.75 13.98 1.70
C ASN A 664 -9.53 13.56 0.24
N ASP A 665 -10.16 12.48 -0.21
CA ASP A 665 -9.95 11.90 -1.54
C ASP A 665 -11.30 11.45 -2.11
N VAL A 666 -11.78 12.19 -3.11
CA VAL A 666 -13.04 11.87 -3.79
C VAL A 666 -12.80 11.73 -5.27
N GLU A 667 -12.93 10.49 -5.77
CA GLU A 667 -12.79 10.20 -7.18
C GLU A 667 -14.12 9.87 -7.86
N GLY A 668 -14.40 10.46 -9.01
CA GLY A 668 -15.63 10.21 -9.77
C GLY A 668 -16.87 10.87 -9.18
N PHE A 669 -16.76 12.05 -8.57
CA PHE A 669 -17.87 12.84 -8.03
C PHE A 669 -18.86 13.23 -9.15
N PRO A 670 -20.07 12.63 -9.23
CA PRO A 670 -21.02 12.96 -10.28
C PRO A 670 -21.75 14.26 -9.96
N VAL A 671 -21.60 15.28 -10.81
CA VAL A 671 -22.21 16.59 -10.56
C VAL A 671 -23.68 16.64 -10.99
N TYR A 672 -24.51 17.33 -10.20
CA TYR A 672 -25.92 17.57 -10.45
C TYR A 672 -26.30 19.06 -10.40
N GLY A 673 -27.03 19.53 -11.41
CA GLY A 673 -27.53 20.91 -11.47
C GLY A 673 -29.02 21.08 -11.16
N GLY A 674 -29.77 19.99 -10.91
CA GLY A 674 -31.20 20.08 -10.64
C GLY A 674 -31.53 20.40 -9.18
N SER A 675 -32.78 20.76 -8.91
CA SER A 675 -33.32 20.98 -7.56
C SER A 675 -34.29 19.85 -7.26
N SER A 676 -33.79 18.68 -6.83
CA SER A 676 -34.68 17.62 -6.35
C SER A 676 -34.85 17.73 -4.83
N ASN A 677 -36.07 17.62 -4.32
CA ASN A 677 -36.38 17.54 -2.88
C ASN A 677 -36.35 16.09 -2.34
N THR A 678 -35.94 15.12 -3.15
CA THR A 678 -35.86 13.71 -2.76
C THR A 678 -34.59 13.41 -1.95
N LYS A 679 -34.62 12.33 -1.14
CA LYS A 679 -33.45 11.85 -0.37
C LYS A 679 -32.31 11.38 -1.26
N MET A 680 -32.65 10.87 -2.45
CA MET A 680 -31.72 10.44 -3.51
C MET A 680 -31.76 11.45 -4.64
N GLN A 681 -30.62 11.75 -5.26
CA GLN A 681 -30.48 12.75 -6.33
C GLN A 681 -29.56 12.24 -7.44
N ASP A 682 -29.69 12.81 -8.64
CA ASP A 682 -28.96 12.37 -9.82
C ASP A 682 -27.60 13.07 -9.96
N GLY A 683 -26.78 12.86 -8.93
CA GLY A 683 -25.49 13.50 -8.67
C GLY A 683 -25.52 14.43 -7.46
N TRP A 684 -24.36 14.87 -7.01
CA TRP A 684 -24.19 15.80 -5.90
C TRP A 684 -24.15 17.24 -6.35
N ASN A 685 -24.63 18.11 -5.47
CA ASN A 685 -24.53 19.53 -5.67
C ASN A 685 -23.11 20.00 -5.29
N LEU A 686 -22.52 20.88 -6.11
CA LEU A 686 -21.21 21.47 -5.86
C LEU A 686 -21.15 22.26 -4.54
N GLU A 687 -22.26 22.81 -4.07
CA GLU A 687 -22.31 23.53 -2.79
C GLU A 687 -22.04 22.61 -1.57
N GLU A 688 -22.17 21.29 -1.72
CA GLU A 688 -21.80 20.34 -0.66
C GLU A 688 -20.28 20.28 -0.43
N LEU A 689 -19.47 20.71 -1.41
CA LEU A 689 -18.01 20.81 -1.28
C LEU A 689 -17.58 21.86 -0.25
N ALA A 690 -18.44 22.83 0.07
CA ALA A 690 -18.13 23.89 1.04
C ALA A 690 -17.77 23.35 2.44
N TYR A 691 -18.23 22.15 2.78
CA TYR A 691 -18.01 21.52 4.09
C TYR A 691 -16.80 20.58 4.13
N LEU A 692 -16.17 20.32 2.98
CA LEU A 692 -15.11 19.31 2.85
C LEU A 692 -13.72 19.95 2.90
N TYR A 693 -13.32 20.45 4.07
CA TYR A 693 -12.09 21.25 4.23
C TYR A 693 -10.79 20.45 4.09
N GLN A 694 -10.83 19.13 4.27
CA GLN A 694 -9.65 18.25 4.21
C GLN A 694 -9.37 17.71 2.80
N LEU A 695 -10.13 18.14 1.78
CA LEU A 695 -9.95 17.68 0.40
C LEU A 695 -8.53 17.90 -0.10
N ARG A 696 -7.87 16.79 -0.41
CA ARG A 696 -6.55 16.68 -1.04
C ARG A 696 -6.65 16.28 -2.51
N ARG A 697 -7.62 15.43 -2.86
CA ARG A 697 -7.90 14.98 -4.24
C ARG A 697 -9.38 15.12 -4.56
N LEU A 698 -9.68 15.72 -5.71
CA LEU A 698 -11.04 15.87 -6.20
C LEU A 698 -11.09 15.60 -7.71
N HIS A 699 -11.82 14.55 -8.09
CA HIS A 699 -12.17 14.27 -9.48
C HIS A 699 -13.69 14.41 -9.66
N MET A 700 -14.09 15.43 -10.42
CA MET A 700 -15.49 15.70 -10.77
C MET A 700 -15.79 15.24 -12.18
N ILE A 701 -16.90 14.53 -12.33
CA ILE A 701 -17.42 14.06 -13.62
C ILE A 701 -18.79 14.68 -13.91
N LYS A 702 -19.13 14.76 -15.18
CA LYS A 702 -20.40 15.30 -15.67
C LYS A 702 -20.59 16.78 -15.31
N LEU A 703 -19.51 17.56 -15.32
CA LEU A 703 -19.54 18.99 -14.97
C LEU A 703 -20.52 19.82 -15.82
N GLU A 704 -20.82 19.38 -17.05
CA GLU A 704 -21.82 20.00 -17.92
C GLU A 704 -23.22 20.03 -17.31
N ARG A 705 -23.50 19.16 -16.33
CA ARG A 705 -24.79 19.07 -15.65
C ARG A 705 -24.93 20.09 -14.52
N ALA A 706 -23.85 20.75 -14.11
CA ALA A 706 -23.87 21.72 -13.02
C ALA A 706 -24.76 22.92 -13.37
N ALA A 707 -25.50 23.43 -12.38
CA ALA A 707 -26.25 24.67 -12.53
C ALA A 707 -25.49 25.81 -11.87
N TYR A 708 -25.30 26.89 -12.61
CA TYR A 708 -24.72 28.11 -12.05
C TYR A 708 -25.71 28.74 -11.06
N ARG A 709 -25.39 28.65 -9.75
CA ARG A 709 -26.26 29.14 -8.66
C ARG A 709 -25.62 30.21 -7.79
N THR A 710 -24.30 30.15 -7.59
CA THR A 710 -23.56 31.05 -6.71
C THR A 710 -22.49 31.81 -7.47
N THR A 711 -22.09 32.98 -6.99
CA THR A 711 -20.97 33.76 -7.54
C THR A 711 -19.67 33.53 -6.78
N TYR A 712 -19.71 32.79 -5.67
CA TYR A 712 -18.54 32.54 -4.81
C TYR A 712 -17.69 31.37 -5.33
N PRO A 713 -16.35 31.48 -5.24
CA PRO A 713 -15.45 30.36 -5.53
C PRO A 713 -15.67 29.19 -4.55
N LEU A 714 -15.64 27.97 -5.06
CA LEU A 714 -15.97 26.76 -4.30
C LEU A 714 -14.74 26.02 -3.73
N LEU A 715 -13.56 26.27 -4.30
CA LEU A 715 -12.34 25.51 -4.00
C LEU A 715 -11.23 26.34 -3.36
N THR A 716 -11.37 27.67 -3.28
CA THR A 716 -10.29 28.55 -2.79
C THR A 716 -9.94 28.35 -1.32
N ASP A 717 -10.89 27.86 -0.52
CA ASP A 717 -10.73 27.55 0.89
C ASP A 717 -10.16 26.13 1.15
N LYS A 718 -9.92 25.34 0.09
CA LYS A 718 -9.44 23.95 0.18
C LYS A 718 -7.93 23.86 0.26
N GLY A 719 -7.34 24.41 1.32
CA GLY A 719 -5.89 24.56 1.47
C GLY A 719 -5.04 23.27 1.43
N PHE A 720 -5.66 22.08 1.42
CA PHE A 720 -4.97 20.79 1.25
C PHE A 720 -5.04 20.23 -0.18
N LEU A 721 -5.81 20.85 -1.09
CA LEU A 721 -6.09 20.31 -2.42
C LEU A 721 -4.84 20.32 -3.30
N LYS A 722 -4.37 19.12 -3.69
CA LYS A 722 -3.18 18.90 -4.51
C LYS A 722 -3.52 18.36 -5.90
N PHE A 723 -4.61 17.61 -6.03
CA PHE A 723 -5.01 16.97 -7.29
C PHE A 723 -6.44 17.37 -7.65
N LEU A 724 -6.60 18.00 -8.81
CA LEU A 724 -7.91 18.43 -9.31
C LEU A 724 -8.13 17.91 -10.74
N TYR A 725 -9.16 17.09 -10.91
CA TYR A 725 -9.54 16.51 -12.19
C TYR A 725 -10.97 16.94 -12.55
N LEU A 726 -11.12 17.66 -13.66
CA LEU A 726 -12.37 18.28 -14.11
C LEU A 726 -12.81 17.67 -15.44
N TRP A 727 -13.84 16.82 -15.41
CA TRP A 727 -14.27 16.05 -16.56
C TRP A 727 -15.70 16.40 -16.97
N CYS A 728 -15.85 16.74 -18.25
CA CYS A 728 -17.14 16.86 -18.92
C CYS A 728 -17.44 15.58 -19.73
N THR A 729 -18.73 15.32 -19.95
CA THR A 729 -19.17 14.31 -20.92
C THR A 729 -19.23 14.91 -22.31
N GLU A 730 -18.72 14.18 -23.30
CA GLU A 730 -18.82 14.58 -24.71
C GLU A 730 -20.22 14.26 -25.25
N ARG A 731 -20.92 15.26 -25.79
CA ARG A 731 -22.20 15.05 -26.49
C ARG A 731 -21.95 14.50 -27.89
N THR A 732 -22.56 13.35 -28.20
CA THR A 732 -22.48 12.71 -29.53
C THR A 732 -23.69 13.01 -30.42
N ASP A 733 -24.83 13.36 -29.82
CA ASP A 733 -26.13 13.30 -30.50
C ASP A 733 -26.68 14.68 -30.87
N GLU A 734 -26.30 15.74 -30.15
CA GLU A 734 -26.78 17.12 -30.36
C GLU A 734 -25.65 18.14 -30.21
N PRO A 735 -25.61 19.20 -31.05
CA PRO A 735 -24.62 20.26 -30.94
C PRO A 735 -24.83 21.08 -29.67
N TYR A 736 -23.74 21.59 -29.09
CA TYR A 736 -23.82 22.51 -27.95
C TYR A 736 -24.47 23.84 -28.35
N THR A 737 -25.34 24.35 -27.48
CA THR A 737 -25.99 25.66 -27.62
C THR A 737 -25.15 26.78 -27.00
N GLU A 738 -25.41 28.04 -27.36
CA GLU A 738 -24.82 29.23 -26.69
C GLU A 738 -24.99 29.20 -25.16
N LYS A 739 -26.13 28.68 -24.70
CA LYS A 739 -26.41 28.54 -23.28
C LYS A 739 -25.52 27.48 -22.62
N ASP A 740 -25.23 26.38 -23.31
CA ASP A 740 -24.33 25.34 -22.81
C ASP A 740 -22.90 25.87 -22.67
N PHE A 741 -22.39 26.58 -23.69
CA PHE A 741 -21.08 27.24 -23.66
C PHE A 741 -20.99 28.22 -22.49
N SER A 742 -21.96 29.15 -22.38
CA SER A 742 -21.97 30.14 -21.30
C SER A 742 -22.08 29.50 -19.91
N ASN A 743 -22.83 28.41 -19.76
CA ASN A 743 -22.97 27.73 -18.48
C ASN A 743 -21.66 27.05 -18.07
N ILE A 744 -21.02 26.28 -18.96
CA ILE A 744 -19.80 25.56 -18.60
C ILE A 744 -18.64 26.50 -18.26
N GLU A 745 -18.51 27.61 -19.01
CA GLU A 745 -17.53 28.67 -18.72
C GLU A 745 -17.76 29.25 -17.32
N LYS A 746 -19.00 29.64 -17.00
CA LYS A 746 -19.35 30.16 -15.67
C LYS A 746 -19.12 29.17 -14.53
N ILE A 747 -19.35 27.88 -14.76
CA ILE A 747 -19.10 26.84 -13.76
C ILE A 747 -17.60 26.73 -13.48
N PHE A 748 -16.77 26.68 -14.51
CA PHE A 748 -15.33 26.59 -14.30
C PHE A 748 -14.75 27.86 -13.65
N GLU A 749 -15.37 29.04 -13.85
CA GLU A 749 -15.00 30.26 -13.11
C GLU A 749 -15.29 30.19 -11.60
N GLN A 750 -16.19 29.30 -11.15
CA GLN A 750 -16.41 29.03 -9.72
C GLN A 750 -15.37 28.06 -9.13
N LEU A 751 -14.68 27.29 -9.97
CA LEU A 751 -13.79 26.20 -9.55
C LEU A 751 -12.33 26.67 -9.44
N ILE A 752 -12.12 27.87 -8.90
CA ILE A 752 -10.78 28.45 -8.72
C ILE A 752 -9.99 27.59 -7.72
N PRO A 753 -8.93 26.89 -8.15
CA PRO A 753 -8.13 26.06 -7.27
C PRO A 753 -7.29 26.91 -6.30
N PRO A 754 -6.83 26.34 -5.17
CA PRO A 754 -5.89 26.99 -4.27
C PRO A 754 -4.46 26.95 -4.84
N CYS A 755 -3.56 27.78 -4.30
CA CYS A 755 -2.21 27.94 -4.83
C CYS A 755 -1.29 26.71 -4.66
N ASN A 756 -1.68 25.75 -3.82
CA ASN A 756 -0.88 24.56 -3.49
C ASN A 756 -1.22 23.32 -4.37
N LEU A 757 -1.89 23.53 -5.50
CA LEU A 757 -2.23 22.48 -6.46
C LEU A 757 -0.95 21.92 -7.12
N GLU A 758 -0.84 20.59 -7.23
CA GLU A 758 0.31 19.89 -7.82
C GLU A 758 -0.02 19.30 -9.21
N ASP A 759 -1.26 18.85 -9.42
CA ASP A 759 -1.72 18.24 -10.66
C ASP A 759 -3.14 18.71 -11.03
N LEU A 760 -3.29 19.19 -12.26
CA LEU A 760 -4.56 19.63 -12.85
C LEU A 760 -4.80 18.90 -14.16
N ALA A 761 -5.97 18.25 -14.27
CA ALA A 761 -6.46 17.74 -15.55
C ALA A 761 -7.83 18.31 -15.89
N ILE A 762 -7.95 18.85 -17.10
CA ILE A 762 -9.22 19.27 -17.69
C ILE A 762 -9.46 18.40 -18.92
N VAL A 763 -10.57 17.68 -18.93
CA VAL A 763 -10.88 16.66 -19.95
C VAL A 763 -12.23 16.95 -20.58
N LYS A 764 -12.26 16.97 -21.93
CA LYS A 764 -13.48 17.19 -22.74
C LYS A 764 -14.17 18.52 -22.45
N PHE A 765 -13.42 19.53 -22.02
CA PHE A 765 -13.95 20.88 -21.89
C PHE A 765 -14.38 21.40 -23.27
N PHE A 766 -15.60 21.95 -23.33
CA PHE A 766 -16.20 22.42 -24.57
C PHE A 766 -16.51 23.93 -24.54
N GLY A 767 -16.07 24.67 -23.52
CA GLY A 767 -16.19 26.13 -23.50
C GLY A 767 -15.36 26.77 -24.62
N ARG A 768 -15.73 27.98 -25.04
CA ARG A 768 -15.01 28.73 -26.08
C ARG A 768 -13.78 29.43 -25.54
N GLN A 769 -13.78 29.71 -24.24
CA GLN A 769 -12.69 30.34 -23.53
C GLN A 769 -12.33 29.51 -22.30
N TYR A 770 -11.03 29.39 -22.05
CA TYR A 770 -10.55 28.80 -20.81
C TYR A 770 -10.82 29.74 -19.63
N PRO A 771 -10.99 29.21 -18.42
CA PRO A 771 -11.20 30.01 -17.21
C PRO A 771 -10.05 30.99 -16.97
N PHE A 772 -10.37 32.19 -16.51
CA PHE A 772 -9.39 33.27 -16.29
C PHE A 772 -8.24 32.86 -15.37
N TRP A 773 -8.52 32.04 -14.36
CA TRP A 773 -7.52 31.61 -13.38
C TRP A 773 -6.45 30.67 -13.95
N ILE A 774 -6.63 30.15 -15.18
CA ILE A 774 -5.58 29.42 -15.91
C ILE A 774 -4.54 30.39 -16.48
N ASP A 775 -4.98 31.55 -16.96
CA ASP A 775 -4.12 32.55 -17.63
C ASP A 775 -3.50 33.55 -16.63
N SER A 776 -4.09 33.68 -15.43
CA SER A 776 -3.54 34.51 -14.38
C SER A 776 -2.26 33.89 -13.79
N THR A 777 -1.11 34.41 -14.21
CA THR A 777 0.25 34.18 -13.63
C THR A 777 0.39 34.55 -12.15
N LEU A 778 -0.71 34.90 -11.46
CA LEU A 778 -0.74 35.43 -10.09
C LEU A 778 -0.70 34.36 -8.98
N CYS A 779 -0.89 33.08 -9.29
CA CYS A 779 -0.78 31.98 -8.30
C CYS A 779 0.30 30.94 -8.60
N TYR A 780 0.95 30.99 -9.77
CA TYR A 780 1.86 29.95 -10.25
C TYR A 780 3.22 30.46 -10.79
N PRO A 781 3.95 31.35 -10.09
CA PRO A 781 5.31 31.65 -10.48
C PRO A 781 6.23 30.50 -10.03
N ASP A 782 6.84 29.78 -10.97
CA ASP A 782 7.92 28.79 -10.77
C ASP A 782 7.59 27.45 -10.08
N THR A 783 6.33 27.09 -9.85
CA THR A 783 5.99 25.77 -9.28
C THR A 783 5.73 24.75 -10.39
N GLY A 784 6.43 23.61 -10.39
CA GLY A 784 6.32 22.51 -11.37
C GLY A 784 4.97 21.77 -11.38
N ILE A 785 3.87 22.51 -11.54
CA ILE A 785 2.51 22.01 -11.67
C ILE A 785 2.40 21.27 -12.99
N ARG A 786 1.92 20.04 -12.93
CA ARG A 786 1.61 19.28 -14.14
C ARG A 786 0.23 19.70 -14.62
N THR A 787 0.21 20.40 -15.75
CA THR A 787 -1.05 20.79 -16.39
C THR A 787 -1.28 19.88 -17.59
N ARG A 788 -2.33 19.05 -17.53
CA ARG A 788 -2.76 18.21 -18.66
C ARG A 788 -4.13 18.67 -19.13
N ILE A 789 -4.17 19.44 -20.21
CA ILE A 789 -5.41 19.83 -20.88
C ILE A 789 -5.60 18.91 -22.09
N ARG A 790 -6.68 18.12 -22.09
CA ARG A 790 -7.10 17.34 -23.26
C ARG A 790 -8.37 17.93 -23.84
N ASP A 791 -8.20 18.67 -24.93
CA ASP A 791 -9.27 19.33 -25.68
C ASP A 791 -9.68 18.47 -26.89
N THR A 792 -10.98 18.45 -27.19
CA THR A 792 -11.56 17.87 -28.41
C THR A 792 -11.30 18.73 -29.66
N ALA A 793 -10.91 20.00 -29.50
CA ALA A 793 -10.76 20.94 -30.61
C ALA A 793 -9.38 20.90 -31.32
N THR A 794 -8.34 20.28 -30.74
CA THR A 794 -7.02 20.20 -31.35
C THR A 794 -6.48 18.77 -31.36
N ARG A 795 -6.22 18.23 -32.55
CA ARG A 795 -5.45 16.98 -32.76
C ARG A 795 -3.95 17.18 -32.45
N GLY A 796 -3.64 17.71 -31.27
CA GLY A 796 -2.26 17.98 -30.83
C GLY A 796 -2.12 17.74 -29.33
N TYR A 797 -1.21 16.85 -28.95
CA TYR A 797 -0.79 16.70 -27.56
C TYR A 797 -0.01 17.94 -27.13
N GLY A 798 -0.61 18.79 -26.32
CA GLY A 798 0.10 19.79 -25.52
C GLY A 798 0.30 19.25 -24.11
N ILE A 799 1.53 18.86 -23.79
CA ILE A 799 2.00 18.82 -22.40
C ILE A 799 2.55 20.24 -22.15
N PHE A 800 1.96 20.99 -21.24
CA PHE A 800 2.55 22.24 -20.73
C PHE A 800 3.29 21.95 -19.43
#